data_AF-A0AA97JKT6-F1
#
_entry.id   AF-A0AA97JKT6-F1
#
_cell.length_a   1.000
_cell.length_b   1.000
_cell.length_c   1.000
_cell.angle_alpha   90.00
_cell.angle_beta   90.00
_cell.angle_gamma   90.00
#
_symmetry.space_group_name_H-M   'P 1'
#
loop_
_entity.id
_entity.type
_entity.pdbx_description
1 polymer ?
#
loop_
_entity_poly.entity_id
_entity_poly.type
_entity_poly.pdbx_seq_one_letter_code
_entity_poly.pdbx_strand_id
1 'polypeptide(L)'
;MDRKHKGNVPALGRQVLLLSLLPLCCWSAEQIRYSIPEEMPKGSIVGNLAKDLGLNTRELAKHNLHVIAVAKMKYFSISPETGNLCVNDRIDREEICGKNPLCIINFEAVVENPLNVFHVTVAIHDINDNAPQFLNNNINLETSELTLPGTRFLLGKAEDPDIGMNSLQNYQISPNQYFVLEVRERPDGSKYAELVLKKPLDREREEIFHLLLTALDGGEPRKTGTAQIWINVTDANDNPPIFTEEVYKVSLLENVPVGSFVLQVVASDNDEGTNAQITYHFSNMPVNAHQKFRLDPTNGTITLMESLDFEEMEEYTMTVAAKDGGGLVTHCNVEISVLDENDNAPEVTLASVFSPVPENSLPGTLIALININDKDTGDNGKVACSLQNTLLFKVVPTSNNYYKLLLDSLLDRESTSKYDIAITATDKGNPPLSTQKIISVQISDVNDNSPTFEKPSYSIYVPENNPSGTSIFSMKALDPDMDQNSRITYSILHSNIEELPISSYISINSETGALYAQRSFDYEQFREFQLQVKAQDGGSPPLSSNVTVRVFILDRNDNSPRILSPSQEAKGSALFEMVPRSAEAGYLVTKVVAVDADSGHNAWLSYHIIQATEPAFFTVGSHTGEIRTARAFMEKDAAKQKLVILVKDNGQPPLSATVTLNLVFAENFQEALPEMKSQPSSPDYQSDLQFYLVLALALMSFLFLLTVILAVLMKLRRSGNPKFLQCFAPVPHSKAGAIFPPNFEDGTLPYSYQLCLSSESRKNEVTFLSPNVQIAGNVLGSDNFGVPLTGSEQNNLHLEVENTEKFWVQLKDQDGGSQAPLSSNVTVWVFVLDWNDNSPRILYPSKGADGSASFEMVPNAAESGYLVTKVVAVDADSGHNAWLSFHLLQATEPALFNIGPHTGEIRTSRVLLEKDAVKHKLVVLIKDNGTPSLSATVTLNLVFAENFQEALPEMSNQSSDLDHQSKIPVCLVLALTLISFSFLLTDILWNMTHVIFPPNYEKGTLPCSYQLCISSESRKKNQVCFQKSHF
;
A
#
# COMPACT_ATOMS: atom_id res chain seq x y z
N MET A 1 68.92 38.44 -41.22
CA MET A 1 68.26 39.70 -41.66
C MET A 1 67.77 40.36 -40.37
N ASP A 2 68.20 41.54 -39.94
CA ASP A 2 68.44 42.77 -40.68
C ASP A 2 69.44 43.68 -39.92
N ARG A 3 70.32 44.35 -40.68
CA ARG A 3 71.01 45.65 -40.45
C ARG A 3 71.64 46.03 -39.09
N LYS A 4 72.99 46.12 -39.10
CA LYS A 4 73.82 47.36 -39.05
C LYS A 4 75.17 47.06 -38.38
N HIS A 5 76.29 47.25 -39.07
CA HIS A 5 77.40 48.03 -38.51
C HIS A 5 78.35 48.55 -39.59
N LYS A 6 78.81 49.78 -39.35
CA LYS A 6 79.54 50.70 -40.21
C LYS A 6 80.94 50.19 -40.56
N GLY A 7 81.37 50.54 -41.76
CA GLY A 7 82.70 50.26 -42.29
C GLY A 7 83.82 51.11 -41.67
N ASN A 8 85.03 50.61 -41.87
CA ASN A 8 86.26 51.38 -41.91
C ASN A 8 87.19 50.74 -42.95
N VAL A 9 87.56 51.54 -43.94
CA VAL A 9 88.53 51.24 -45.01
C VAL A 9 89.93 51.54 -44.47
N PRO A 10 90.94 50.68 -44.70
CA PRO A 10 92.33 51.11 -44.63
C PRO A 10 92.90 51.41 -46.03
N ALA A 11 93.66 52.49 -46.08
CA ALA A 11 94.21 53.14 -47.24
C ALA A 11 95.32 52.33 -47.94
N LEU A 12 95.33 52.48 -49.27
CA LEU A 12 96.34 51.99 -50.20
C LEU A 12 97.64 52.80 -50.05
N GLY A 13 98.70 52.18 -49.55
CA GLY A 13 100.06 52.76 -49.51
C GLY A 13 100.93 52.20 -50.63
N ARG A 14 101.04 52.92 -51.75
CA ARG A 14 102.14 52.79 -52.73
C ARG A 14 103.36 53.53 -52.19
N GLN A 15 104.56 52.95 -52.28
CA GLN A 15 105.74 53.50 -52.98
C GLN A 15 107.00 52.67 -52.62
N VAL A 16 107.59 52.03 -53.63
CA VAL A 16 108.86 52.41 -54.29
C VAL A 16 110.06 51.88 -53.52
N LEU A 17 110.65 50.78 -54.02
CA LEU A 17 112.05 50.45 -53.75
C LEU A 17 112.85 50.68 -55.04
N LEU A 18 113.82 51.57 -54.89
CA LEU A 18 114.79 52.03 -55.89
C LEU A 18 115.54 50.88 -56.57
N LEU A 19 115.68 50.98 -57.90
CA LEU A 19 116.84 50.45 -58.62
C LEU A 19 118.12 51.10 -58.09
N SER A 20 119.04 50.29 -57.57
CA SER A 20 120.46 50.64 -57.45
C SER A 20 121.27 49.77 -58.41
N LEU A 21 121.65 50.39 -59.53
CA LEU A 21 122.69 49.90 -60.44
C LEU A 21 124.06 50.10 -59.76
N LEU A 22 124.72 48.99 -59.42
CA LEU A 22 126.17 48.95 -59.19
C LEU A 22 126.75 47.80 -60.02
N PRO A 23 127.75 48.05 -60.89
CA PRO A 23 128.39 47.01 -61.66
C PRO A 23 129.43 46.33 -60.76
N LEU A 24 129.07 45.19 -60.19
CA LEU A 24 130.01 44.31 -59.51
C LEU A 24 130.31 43.14 -60.43
N CYS A 25 131.51 43.21 -60.99
CA CYS A 25 132.22 42.15 -61.68
C CYS A 25 132.08 40.85 -60.88
N CYS A 26 131.22 39.94 -61.34
CA CYS A 26 131.08 38.61 -60.78
C CYS A 26 131.92 37.69 -61.65
N TRP A 27 133.06 37.23 -61.12
CA TRP A 27 133.65 35.98 -61.60
C TRP A 27 132.67 34.87 -61.21
N SER A 28 131.80 34.48 -62.14
CA SER A 28 130.97 33.30 -61.97
C SER A 28 131.89 32.08 -61.99
N ALA A 29 132.02 31.39 -60.84
CA ALA A 29 132.39 29.99 -60.85
C ALA A 29 131.33 29.26 -61.70
N GLU A 30 131.73 28.59 -62.78
CA GLU A 30 130.83 27.84 -63.66
C GLU A 30 130.15 26.72 -62.86
N GLN A 31 128.90 26.94 -62.45
CA GLN A 31 128.06 25.92 -61.81
C GLN A 31 127.15 25.32 -62.89
N ILE A 32 127.29 24.02 -63.14
CA ILE A 32 126.45 23.29 -64.09
C ILE A 32 125.21 22.78 -63.36
N ARG A 33 124.04 23.04 -63.96
CA ARG A 33 122.76 22.58 -63.45
C ARG A 33 122.07 21.70 -64.48
N TYR A 34 121.75 20.48 -64.08
CA TYR A 34 120.88 19.59 -64.83
C TYR A 34 119.58 19.38 -64.07
N SER A 35 118.53 19.07 -64.82
CA SER A 35 117.22 18.74 -64.31
C SER A 35 116.73 17.48 -65.00
N ILE A 36 116.42 16.45 -64.22
CA ILE A 36 115.88 15.20 -64.73
C ILE A 36 114.66 14.79 -63.92
N PRO A 37 113.68 14.12 -64.54
CA PRO A 37 112.67 13.42 -63.77
C PRO A 37 113.32 12.25 -63.01
N GLU A 38 112.69 11.84 -61.92
CA GLU A 38 113.02 10.58 -61.27
C GLU A 38 112.62 9.36 -62.12
N GLU A 39 112.88 8.15 -61.64
CA GLU A 39 112.52 6.89 -62.33
C GLU A 39 113.07 6.74 -63.75
N MET A 40 114.07 7.55 -64.11
CA MET A 40 114.73 7.41 -65.40
C MET A 40 115.43 6.05 -65.50
N PRO A 41 115.29 5.34 -66.63
CA PRO A 41 115.90 4.04 -66.79
C PRO A 41 117.43 4.15 -66.74
N LYS A 42 118.07 3.15 -66.14
CA LYS A 42 119.53 3.05 -66.08
C LYS A 42 120.15 3.20 -67.47
N GLY A 43 121.17 4.06 -67.58
CA GLY A 43 121.84 4.42 -68.83
C GLY A 43 121.27 5.66 -69.51
N SER A 44 120.17 6.25 -69.00
CA SER A 44 119.62 7.50 -69.52
C SER A 44 120.59 8.65 -69.40
N ILE A 45 120.69 9.47 -70.44
CA ILE A 45 121.57 10.64 -70.49
C ILE A 45 120.90 11.81 -69.76
N VAL A 46 121.56 12.30 -68.71
CA VAL A 46 121.18 13.49 -67.92
C VAL A 46 121.60 14.77 -68.64
N GLY A 47 122.79 14.76 -69.24
CA GLY A 47 123.37 15.88 -69.96
C GLY A 47 124.79 15.57 -70.44
N ASN A 48 125.29 16.34 -71.40
CA ASN A 48 126.67 16.18 -71.87
C ASN A 48 127.60 17.12 -71.09
N LEU A 49 128.16 16.60 -70.00
CA LEU A 49 129.01 17.37 -69.11
C LEU A 49 130.26 17.90 -69.84
N ALA A 50 130.85 17.12 -70.75
CA ALA A 50 132.00 17.58 -71.53
C ALA A 50 131.68 18.79 -72.42
N LYS A 51 130.57 18.76 -73.15
CA LYS A 51 130.14 19.85 -74.03
C LYS A 51 129.81 21.11 -73.24
N ASP A 52 129.11 20.95 -72.12
CA ASP A 52 128.67 22.08 -71.29
C ASP A 52 129.84 22.69 -70.49
N LEU A 53 130.90 21.92 -70.27
CA LEU A 53 132.20 22.39 -69.75
C LEU A 53 133.16 22.92 -70.84
N GLY A 54 132.73 22.98 -72.11
CA GLY A 54 133.56 23.44 -73.22
C GLY A 54 134.75 22.52 -73.56
N LEU A 55 134.72 21.25 -73.13
CA LEU A 55 135.77 20.26 -73.37
C LEU A 55 135.57 19.57 -74.73
N ASN A 56 136.63 19.50 -75.54
CA ASN A 56 136.58 18.91 -76.87
C ASN A 56 136.57 17.36 -76.81
N THR A 57 135.65 16.71 -77.51
CA THR A 57 135.40 15.24 -77.41
C THR A 57 136.58 14.37 -77.85
N ARG A 58 137.50 14.91 -78.68
CA ARG A 58 138.76 14.21 -79.04
C ARG A 58 139.86 14.33 -77.98
N GLU A 59 139.73 15.25 -77.03
CA GLU A 59 140.70 15.50 -75.96
C GLU A 59 140.30 14.82 -74.64
N LEU A 60 139.04 14.36 -74.50
CA LEU A 60 138.54 13.74 -73.26
C LEU A 60 139.31 12.48 -72.82
N ALA A 61 139.75 11.63 -73.77
CA ALA A 61 140.52 10.43 -73.47
C ALA A 61 141.96 10.73 -72.97
N LYS A 62 142.44 11.97 -73.12
CA LYS A 62 143.74 12.44 -72.60
C LYS A 62 143.64 13.08 -71.21
N HIS A 63 142.43 13.49 -70.79
CA HIS A 63 142.21 14.36 -69.62
C HIS A 63 141.51 13.70 -68.43
N ASN A 64 141.44 12.35 -68.40
CA ASN A 64 141.01 11.52 -67.25
C ASN A 64 139.96 12.22 -66.36
N LEU A 65 138.73 12.33 -66.86
CA LEU A 65 137.62 12.90 -66.09
C LEU A 65 137.30 11.96 -64.92
N HIS A 66 137.60 12.40 -63.70
CA HIS A 66 137.37 11.63 -62.47
C HIS A 66 136.54 12.46 -61.49
N VAL A 67 135.48 11.87 -60.94
CA VAL A 67 134.58 12.53 -59.99
C VAL A 67 135.01 12.18 -58.57
N ILE A 68 135.10 13.18 -57.69
CA ILE A 68 135.69 13.00 -56.35
C ILE A 68 134.63 12.62 -55.28
N ALA A 69 133.34 12.70 -55.58
CA ALA A 69 132.26 12.37 -54.62
C ALA A 69 131.80 10.90 -54.69
N VAL A 70 132.53 9.98 -54.06
CA VAL A 70 132.28 8.52 -54.08
C VAL A 70 130.90 8.11 -53.53
N ALA A 71 130.33 8.83 -52.56
CA ALA A 71 129.06 8.43 -51.92
C ALA A 71 127.79 8.76 -52.74
N LYS A 72 127.83 9.76 -53.63
CA LYS A 72 126.67 10.21 -54.42
C LYS A 72 126.72 9.80 -55.90
N MET A 73 127.80 9.14 -56.31
CA MET A 73 127.97 8.46 -57.61
C MET A 73 127.23 7.11 -57.69
N LYS A 74 126.44 6.71 -56.67
CA LYS A 74 125.53 5.55 -56.81
C LYS A 74 124.54 5.78 -57.94
N TYR A 75 123.94 6.97 -57.99
CA TYR A 75 122.87 7.34 -58.92
C TYR A 75 123.34 7.79 -60.30
N PHE A 76 124.57 8.31 -60.42
CA PHE A 76 125.09 8.85 -61.66
C PHE A 76 126.44 8.24 -62.04
N SER A 77 126.66 8.06 -63.33
CA SER A 77 127.91 7.62 -63.95
C SER A 77 128.28 8.59 -65.06
N ILE A 78 129.57 8.75 -65.38
CA ILE A 78 129.99 9.55 -66.53
C ILE A 78 130.62 8.63 -67.55
N SER A 79 130.14 8.70 -68.79
CA SER A 79 130.71 7.96 -69.91
C SER A 79 132.08 8.56 -70.28
N PRO A 80 133.19 7.81 -70.13
CA PRO A 80 134.53 8.34 -70.38
C PRO A 80 134.79 8.65 -71.87
N GLU A 81 134.05 8.02 -72.78
CA GLU A 81 134.20 8.21 -74.23
C GLU A 81 133.46 9.44 -74.75
N THR A 82 132.33 9.78 -74.14
CA THR A 82 131.41 10.80 -74.66
C THR A 82 131.25 12.03 -73.76
N GLY A 83 131.67 11.93 -72.49
CA GLY A 83 131.47 12.95 -71.48
C GLY A 83 130.01 13.11 -71.04
N ASN A 84 129.13 12.17 -71.38
CA ASN A 84 127.74 12.17 -70.96
C ASN A 84 127.60 11.72 -69.51
N LEU A 85 126.92 12.54 -68.70
CA LEU A 85 126.41 12.15 -67.39
C LEU A 85 125.18 11.26 -67.61
N CYS A 86 125.23 10.02 -67.16
CA CYS A 86 124.19 9.01 -67.33
C CYS A 86 123.71 8.48 -65.97
N VAL A 87 122.42 8.14 -65.87
CA VAL A 87 121.84 7.51 -64.68
C VAL A 87 122.41 6.10 -64.50
N ASN A 88 122.89 5.76 -63.30
CA ASN A 88 123.53 4.48 -62.99
C ASN A 88 122.67 3.54 -62.14
N ASP A 89 121.87 4.08 -61.23
CA ASP A 89 120.98 3.32 -60.36
C ASP A 89 119.61 4.02 -60.29
N ARG A 90 118.57 3.30 -59.88
CA ARG A 90 117.21 3.86 -59.79
C ARG A 90 117.23 5.09 -58.89
N ILE A 91 116.72 6.20 -59.41
CA ILE A 91 116.56 7.45 -58.66
C ILE A 91 115.11 7.49 -58.25
N ASP A 92 114.86 7.19 -56.98
CA ASP A 92 113.57 7.27 -56.30
C ASP A 92 113.65 8.49 -55.37
N ARG A 93 112.88 9.53 -55.69
CA ARG A 93 112.93 10.82 -55.01
C ARG A 93 112.34 10.70 -53.61
N GLU A 94 111.33 9.86 -53.42
CA GLU A 94 110.64 9.63 -52.15
C GLU A 94 111.60 9.02 -51.12
N GLU A 95 112.46 8.10 -51.54
CA GLU A 95 113.50 7.52 -50.66
C GLU A 95 114.61 8.53 -50.32
N ILE A 96 115.04 9.34 -51.30
CA ILE A 96 116.20 10.25 -51.15
C ILE A 96 115.82 11.53 -50.39
N CYS A 97 114.68 12.11 -50.73
CA CYS A 97 114.28 13.47 -50.34
C CYS A 97 112.97 13.50 -49.53
N GLY A 98 112.19 12.41 -49.51
CA GLY A 98 110.88 12.36 -48.86
C GLY A 98 109.96 13.48 -49.36
N LYS A 99 109.33 14.22 -48.44
CA LYS A 99 108.41 15.32 -48.78
C LYS A 99 109.09 16.69 -48.98
N ASN A 100 110.43 16.72 -49.09
CA ASN A 100 111.15 17.98 -49.27
C ASN A 100 110.96 18.53 -50.70
N PRO A 101 110.45 19.78 -50.88
CA PRO A 101 110.15 20.32 -52.22
C PRO A 101 111.36 20.55 -53.12
N LEU A 102 112.57 20.63 -52.55
CA LEU A 102 113.81 20.82 -53.30
C LEU A 102 114.67 19.57 -53.22
N CYS A 103 114.48 18.63 -54.15
CA CYS A 103 115.33 17.45 -54.26
C CYS A 103 116.53 17.71 -55.17
N ILE A 104 117.68 17.95 -54.56
CA ILE A 104 118.89 18.37 -55.25
C ILE A 104 120.06 17.44 -54.88
N ILE A 105 120.63 16.79 -55.89
CA ILE A 105 121.84 15.99 -55.74
C ILE A 105 123.04 16.80 -56.24
N ASN A 106 123.92 17.17 -55.31
CA ASN A 106 125.15 17.90 -55.60
C ASN A 106 126.36 16.96 -55.57
N PHE A 107 127.21 17.05 -56.58
CA PHE A 107 128.52 16.40 -56.62
C PHE A 107 129.53 17.22 -57.43
N GLU A 108 130.82 16.95 -57.25
CA GLU A 108 131.92 17.69 -57.87
C GLU A 108 132.62 16.81 -58.91
N ALA A 109 132.67 17.28 -60.17
CA ALA A 109 133.38 16.63 -61.26
C ALA A 109 134.76 17.29 -61.46
N VAL A 110 135.83 16.50 -61.49
CA VAL A 110 137.20 17.00 -61.62
C VAL A 110 137.80 16.54 -62.95
N VAL A 111 138.40 17.49 -63.67
CA VAL A 111 139.15 17.25 -64.91
C VAL A 111 140.63 17.40 -64.59
N GLU A 112 141.46 16.43 -64.96
CA GLU A 112 142.90 16.48 -64.71
C GLU A 112 143.66 17.04 -65.93
N ASN A 113 144.60 17.97 -65.67
CA ASN A 113 145.52 18.60 -66.64
C ASN A 113 144.87 19.51 -67.70
N PRO A 114 144.43 20.75 -67.40
CA PRO A 114 144.58 21.46 -66.13
C PRO A 114 143.54 21.03 -65.09
N LEU A 115 143.96 20.99 -63.83
CA LEU A 115 143.13 20.56 -62.71
C LEU A 115 142.02 21.58 -62.44
N ASN A 116 140.80 21.28 -62.88
CA ASN A 116 139.61 22.11 -62.68
C ASN A 116 138.51 21.31 -61.97
N VAL A 117 137.87 21.95 -60.99
CA VAL A 117 136.75 21.37 -60.21
C VAL A 117 135.46 22.07 -60.61
N PHE A 118 134.49 21.29 -61.07
CA PHE A 118 133.18 21.77 -61.48
C PHE A 118 132.11 21.26 -60.52
N HIS A 119 131.27 22.18 -60.04
CA HIS A 119 130.15 21.84 -59.16
C HIS A 119 128.94 21.50 -60.03
N VAL A 120 128.54 20.22 -60.01
CA VAL A 120 127.39 19.72 -60.75
C VAL A 120 126.23 19.55 -59.79
N THR A 121 125.13 20.22 -60.11
CA THR A 121 123.89 20.16 -59.36
C THR A 121 122.83 19.53 -60.25
N VAL A 122 122.27 18.40 -59.82
CA VAL A 122 121.16 17.74 -60.51
C VAL A 122 119.90 17.90 -59.66
N ALA A 123 118.92 18.63 -60.20
CA ALA A 123 117.59 18.71 -59.62
C ALA A 123 116.75 17.52 -60.11
N ILE A 124 116.16 16.79 -59.15
CA ILE A 124 115.26 15.67 -59.44
C ILE A 124 113.83 16.18 -59.41
N HIS A 125 113.12 16.01 -60.53
CA HIS A 125 111.71 16.31 -60.65
C HIS A 125 110.88 15.09 -60.31
N ASP A 126 109.85 15.34 -59.51
CA ASP A 126 108.86 14.36 -59.08
C ASP A 126 108.03 13.82 -60.27
N ILE A 127 107.81 12.51 -60.30
CA ILE A 127 106.87 11.83 -61.21
C ILE A 127 105.69 11.33 -60.36
N ASN A 128 104.48 11.32 -60.94
CA ASN A 128 103.30 10.72 -60.30
C ASN A 128 103.38 9.18 -60.29
N ASP A 129 104.32 8.58 -59.58
CA ASP A 129 104.56 7.14 -59.52
C ASP A 129 103.92 6.47 -58.28
N ASN A 130 103.56 7.24 -57.25
CA ASN A 130 102.74 6.78 -56.13
C ASN A 130 101.26 7.13 -56.32
N ALA A 131 100.40 6.54 -55.49
CA ALA A 131 98.97 6.84 -55.48
C ALA A 131 98.56 7.16 -54.04
N PRO A 132 97.53 8.01 -53.83
CA PRO A 132 97.02 8.27 -52.50
C PRO A 132 96.59 6.97 -51.82
N GLN A 133 97.00 6.74 -50.57
CA GLN A 133 96.62 5.55 -49.80
C GLN A 133 96.02 5.93 -48.45
N PHE A 134 94.93 5.25 -48.08
CA PHE A 134 94.36 5.37 -46.73
C PHE A 134 95.05 4.39 -45.77
N LEU A 135 95.27 4.82 -44.53
CA LEU A 135 95.84 3.96 -43.48
C LEU A 135 94.94 2.73 -43.22
N ASN A 136 93.62 2.95 -43.22
CA ASN A 136 92.60 1.92 -43.08
C ASN A 136 91.67 1.95 -44.29
N ASN A 137 91.49 0.80 -44.92
CA ASN A 137 90.58 0.67 -46.06
C ASN A 137 89.10 0.69 -45.64
N ASN A 138 88.80 0.46 -44.35
CA ASN A 138 87.46 0.52 -43.79
C ASN A 138 87.41 1.55 -42.65
N ILE A 139 86.46 2.48 -42.74
CA ILE A 139 86.19 3.51 -41.74
C ILE A 139 84.81 3.21 -41.17
N ASN A 140 84.75 2.77 -39.92
CA ASN A 140 83.48 2.49 -39.24
C ASN A 140 83.11 3.70 -38.38
N LEU A 141 81.90 4.21 -38.58
CA LEU A 141 81.33 5.33 -37.83
C LEU A 141 80.03 4.85 -37.18
N GLU A 142 79.82 5.25 -35.93
CA GLU A 142 78.57 5.05 -35.21
C GLU A 142 77.96 6.42 -34.94
N THR A 143 76.68 6.59 -35.26
CA THR A 143 75.98 7.86 -35.07
C THR A 143 74.52 7.61 -34.72
N SER A 144 73.96 8.40 -33.82
CA SER A 144 72.53 8.31 -33.49
C SER A 144 71.67 8.92 -34.59
N GLU A 145 70.47 8.41 -34.80
CA GLU A 145 69.53 8.99 -35.76
C GLU A 145 69.07 10.41 -35.40
N LEU A 146 69.05 10.74 -34.10
CA LEU A 146 68.79 12.09 -33.59
C LEU A 146 69.92 13.09 -33.87
N THR A 147 70.98 12.67 -34.57
CA THR A 147 72.10 13.55 -34.92
C THR A 147 71.63 14.65 -35.85
N LEU A 148 71.81 15.90 -35.43
CA LEU A 148 71.32 17.05 -36.18
C LEU A 148 72.08 17.23 -37.51
N PRO A 149 71.38 17.60 -38.60
CA PRO A 149 72.02 18.02 -39.84
C PRO A 149 73.04 19.14 -39.60
N GLY A 150 74.23 19.00 -40.19
CA GLY A 150 75.38 19.88 -40.00
C GLY A 150 76.48 19.27 -39.12
N THR A 151 76.20 18.16 -38.43
CA THR A 151 77.19 17.40 -37.66
C THR A 151 78.29 16.87 -38.57
N ARG A 152 79.52 16.84 -38.06
CA ARG A 152 80.73 16.57 -38.84
C ARG A 152 81.50 15.41 -38.23
N PHE A 153 81.85 14.45 -39.07
CA PHE A 153 82.68 13.30 -38.72
C PHE A 153 84.04 13.45 -39.39
N LEU A 154 85.09 13.48 -38.59
CA LEU A 154 86.45 13.52 -39.11
C LEU A 154 86.77 12.20 -39.80
N LEU A 155 87.13 12.28 -41.08
CA LEU A 155 87.63 11.13 -41.81
C LEU A 155 89.15 11.09 -41.70
N GLY A 156 89.72 9.88 -41.70
CA GLY A 156 91.17 9.71 -41.81
C GLY A 156 91.70 10.37 -43.08
N LYS A 157 92.95 10.85 -43.04
CA LYS A 157 93.62 11.37 -44.23
C LYS A 157 94.17 10.23 -45.09
N ALA A 158 94.12 10.41 -46.40
CA ALA A 158 94.97 9.66 -47.32
C ALA A 158 96.37 10.29 -47.33
N GLU A 159 97.39 9.45 -47.48
CA GLU A 159 98.76 9.90 -47.63
C GLU A 159 99.23 9.59 -49.05
N ASP A 160 99.78 10.62 -49.68
CA ASP A 160 100.49 10.52 -50.94
C ASP A 160 101.97 10.88 -50.69
N PRO A 161 102.92 10.00 -51.03
CA PRO A 161 104.36 10.27 -50.96
C PRO A 161 104.84 11.37 -51.92
N ASP A 162 104.13 11.56 -53.04
CA ASP A 162 104.51 12.50 -54.11
C ASP A 162 104.35 13.95 -53.63
N ILE A 163 104.98 14.91 -54.31
CA ILE A 163 104.96 16.34 -53.92
C ILE A 163 104.26 17.23 -54.96
N GLY A 164 103.91 18.44 -54.55
CA GLY A 164 103.34 19.43 -55.46
C GLY A 164 102.00 18.97 -56.05
N MET A 165 101.87 18.96 -57.38
CA MET A 165 100.62 18.61 -58.05
C MET A 165 100.34 17.11 -58.08
N ASN A 166 101.36 16.27 -57.95
CA ASN A 166 101.22 14.82 -57.88
C ASN A 166 100.84 14.35 -56.47
N SER A 167 101.05 15.19 -55.45
CA SER A 167 100.50 14.91 -54.12
C SER A 167 98.97 14.97 -54.08
N LEU A 168 98.37 14.40 -53.03
CA LEU A 168 96.94 14.44 -52.74
C LEU A 168 96.31 15.83 -52.98
N GLN A 169 95.42 15.92 -53.98
CA GLN A 169 94.75 17.18 -54.33
C GLN A 169 93.33 17.28 -53.80
N ASN A 170 92.57 16.18 -53.78
CA ASN A 170 91.17 16.26 -53.41
C ASN A 170 90.63 14.92 -52.89
N TYR A 171 89.46 14.98 -52.27
CA TYR A 171 88.67 13.81 -51.92
C TYR A 171 87.30 13.88 -52.58
N GLN A 172 86.73 12.73 -52.88
CA GLN A 172 85.38 12.55 -53.40
C GLN A 172 84.68 11.44 -52.62
N ILE A 173 83.35 11.53 -52.51
CA ILE A 173 82.52 10.48 -51.89
C ILE A 173 81.51 9.97 -52.91
N SER A 174 81.10 8.71 -52.78
CA SER A 174 80.01 8.14 -53.57
C SER A 174 78.73 8.99 -53.46
N PRO A 175 77.98 9.13 -54.57
CA PRO A 175 76.77 9.94 -54.58
C PRO A 175 75.75 9.36 -53.59
N ASN A 176 75.27 10.20 -52.68
CA ASN A 176 74.30 9.84 -51.66
C ASN A 176 73.49 11.09 -51.25
N GLN A 177 72.37 10.90 -50.56
CA GLN A 177 71.46 12.00 -50.21
C GLN A 177 71.65 12.56 -48.79
N TYR A 178 72.37 11.83 -47.92
CA TYR A 178 72.42 12.09 -46.48
C TYR A 178 73.71 12.78 -46.05
N PHE A 179 74.83 12.48 -46.71
CA PHE A 179 76.16 12.92 -46.34
C PHE A 179 76.84 13.65 -47.50
N VAL A 180 77.48 14.77 -47.19
CA VAL A 180 78.39 15.48 -48.12
C VAL A 180 79.81 15.45 -47.57
N LEU A 181 80.78 15.53 -48.46
CA LEU A 181 82.18 15.66 -48.10
C LEU A 181 82.59 17.13 -48.09
N GLU A 182 83.14 17.63 -46.99
CA GLU A 182 83.82 18.93 -46.92
C GLU A 182 85.34 18.70 -46.79
N VAL A 183 86.10 19.17 -47.78
CA VAL A 183 87.56 19.11 -47.74
C VAL A 183 88.11 20.40 -47.15
N ARG A 184 89.00 20.27 -46.17
CA ARG A 184 89.66 21.38 -45.48
C ARG A 184 91.16 21.26 -45.60
N GLU A 185 91.82 22.41 -45.67
CA GLU A 185 93.27 22.51 -45.76
C GLU A 185 93.81 23.08 -44.44
N ARG A 186 94.81 22.41 -43.88
CA ARG A 186 95.53 22.87 -42.69
C ARG A 186 96.59 23.92 -43.09
N PRO A 187 97.10 24.72 -42.13
CA PRO A 187 98.15 25.71 -42.40
C PRO A 187 99.46 25.12 -42.97
N ASP A 188 99.66 23.81 -42.82
CA ASP A 188 100.80 23.06 -43.36
C ASP A 188 100.60 22.58 -44.82
N GLY A 189 99.48 22.96 -45.45
CA GLY A 189 99.10 22.54 -46.81
C GLY A 189 98.47 21.14 -46.89
N SER A 190 98.34 20.41 -45.77
CA SER A 190 97.73 19.09 -45.77
C SER A 190 96.20 19.17 -45.84
N LYS A 191 95.61 18.41 -46.77
CA LYS A 191 94.16 18.33 -46.96
C LYS A 191 93.59 17.14 -46.20
N TYR A 192 92.50 17.38 -45.48
CA TYR A 192 91.72 16.34 -44.80
C TYR A 192 90.23 16.52 -45.09
N ALA A 193 89.48 15.43 -45.00
CA ALA A 193 88.05 15.43 -45.30
C ALA A 193 87.22 15.27 -44.02
N GLU A 194 86.11 16.01 -43.95
CA GLU A 194 85.06 15.87 -42.95
C GLU A 194 83.80 15.38 -43.68
N LEU A 195 83.16 14.34 -43.15
CA LEU A 195 81.84 13.91 -43.59
C LEU A 195 80.80 14.76 -42.85
N VAL A 196 79.92 15.45 -43.57
CA VAL A 196 78.91 16.34 -42.99
C VAL A 196 77.52 15.79 -43.29
N LEU A 197 76.74 15.57 -42.23
CA LEU A 197 75.34 15.15 -42.34
C LEU A 197 74.49 16.31 -42.90
N LYS A 198 73.68 16.05 -43.93
CA LYS A 198 72.84 17.03 -44.63
C LYS A 198 71.35 16.85 -44.39
N LYS A 199 70.91 15.60 -44.25
CA LYS A 199 69.53 15.23 -43.94
C LYS A 199 69.50 14.49 -42.61
N PRO A 200 68.40 14.58 -41.84
CA PRO A 200 68.23 13.75 -40.65
C PRO A 200 68.33 12.27 -41.04
N LEU A 201 68.86 11.48 -40.13
CA LEU A 201 68.90 10.03 -40.23
C LEU A 201 67.61 9.46 -39.61
N ASP A 202 67.26 8.25 -40.01
CA ASP A 202 66.05 7.52 -39.62
C ASP A 202 66.42 6.04 -39.73
N ARG A 203 66.66 5.40 -38.59
CA ARG A 203 67.18 4.04 -38.50
C ARG A 203 66.10 3.04 -38.93
N GLU A 204 64.85 3.26 -38.56
CA GLU A 204 63.70 2.40 -38.92
C GLU A 204 63.54 2.29 -40.43
N ARG A 205 64.01 3.30 -41.17
CA ARG A 205 64.09 3.28 -42.62
C ARG A 205 65.37 2.66 -43.18
N GLU A 206 66.54 3.07 -42.68
CA GLU A 206 67.84 2.59 -43.17
C GLU A 206 68.89 2.59 -42.04
N GLU A 207 69.15 1.39 -41.49
CA GLU A 207 70.06 1.17 -40.36
C GLU A 207 71.55 1.37 -40.68
N ILE A 208 71.99 1.06 -41.90
CA ILE A 208 73.40 1.05 -42.27
C ILE A 208 73.62 1.72 -43.62
N PHE A 209 74.53 2.69 -43.66
CA PHE A 209 74.97 3.33 -44.89
C PHE A 209 76.35 2.84 -45.31
N HIS A 210 76.48 2.47 -46.60
CA HIS A 210 77.75 2.10 -47.23
C HIS A 210 78.18 3.18 -48.22
N LEU A 211 79.26 3.90 -47.92
CA LEU A 211 79.79 4.96 -48.78
C LEU A 211 81.23 4.65 -49.22
N LEU A 212 81.60 5.09 -50.42
CA LEU A 212 82.96 4.95 -50.95
C LEU A 212 83.67 6.31 -50.92
N LEU A 213 84.74 6.42 -50.15
CA LEU A 213 85.63 7.58 -50.12
C LEU A 213 86.78 7.36 -51.10
N THR A 214 87.01 8.31 -51.99
CA THR A 214 88.06 8.28 -53.00
C THR A 214 88.99 9.48 -52.83
N ALA A 215 90.28 9.24 -52.63
CA ALA A 215 91.32 10.25 -52.63
C ALA A 215 91.91 10.37 -54.05
N LEU A 216 92.14 11.60 -54.51
CA LEU A 216 92.61 11.92 -55.85
C LEU A 216 93.90 12.74 -55.79
N ASP A 217 94.90 12.33 -56.54
CA ASP A 217 96.06 13.17 -56.87
C ASP A 217 95.73 14.18 -57.98
N GLY A 218 96.71 14.99 -58.37
CA GLY A 218 96.61 15.96 -59.46
C GLY A 218 97.48 15.65 -60.67
N GLY A 219 98.13 14.49 -60.72
CA GLY A 219 99.00 14.08 -61.81
C GLY A 219 98.24 13.74 -63.10
N GLU A 220 98.95 13.62 -64.22
CA GLU A 220 98.42 13.13 -65.50
C GLU A 220 99.24 11.92 -65.98
N PRO A 221 98.70 10.68 -65.94
CA PRO A 221 97.35 10.28 -65.52
C PRO A 221 97.14 10.38 -64.00
N ARG A 222 95.88 10.63 -63.60
CA ARG A 222 95.49 10.68 -62.19
C ARG A 222 95.44 9.29 -61.57
N LYS A 223 95.98 9.14 -60.38
CA LYS A 223 95.84 7.94 -59.54
C LYS A 223 94.95 8.22 -58.34
N THR A 224 94.35 7.14 -57.84
CA THR A 224 93.28 7.23 -56.84
C THR A 224 93.44 6.17 -55.77
N GLY A 225 93.16 6.54 -54.52
CA GLY A 225 92.99 5.62 -53.40
C GLY A 225 91.54 5.54 -52.97
N THR A 226 91.08 4.38 -52.51
CA THR A 226 89.70 4.20 -52.03
C THR A 226 89.62 3.62 -50.63
N ALA A 227 88.65 4.07 -49.83
CA ALA A 227 88.27 3.50 -48.54
C ALA A 227 86.74 3.39 -48.44
N GLN A 228 86.24 2.33 -47.80
CA GLN A 228 84.83 2.13 -47.52
C GLN A 228 84.46 2.75 -46.18
N ILE A 229 83.39 3.54 -46.15
CA ILE A 229 82.80 4.08 -44.92
C ILE A 229 81.55 3.27 -44.60
N TRP A 230 81.54 2.69 -43.41
CA TRP A 230 80.41 1.98 -42.83
C TRP A 230 79.82 2.84 -41.72
N ILE A 231 78.61 3.33 -41.91
CA ILE A 231 77.93 4.16 -40.92
C ILE A 231 76.82 3.33 -40.33
N ASN A 232 76.99 2.93 -39.07
CA ASN A 232 75.96 2.25 -38.31
C ASN A 232 75.12 3.29 -37.57
N VAL A 233 73.82 3.35 -37.85
CA VAL A 233 72.91 4.26 -37.17
C VAL A 233 72.45 3.60 -35.88
N THR A 234 72.77 4.22 -34.74
CA THR A 234 72.33 3.73 -33.44
C THR A 234 70.95 4.27 -33.12
N ASP A 235 70.07 3.35 -32.70
CA ASP A 235 68.70 3.60 -32.26
C ASP A 235 68.61 4.69 -31.18
N ALA A 236 67.57 5.51 -31.29
CA ALA A 236 67.14 6.43 -30.27
C ALA A 236 65.63 6.31 -30.08
N ASN A 237 65.14 6.57 -28.87
CA ASN A 237 63.75 6.35 -28.53
C ASN A 237 62.83 7.46 -29.09
N ASP A 238 62.56 7.45 -30.39
CA ASP A 238 61.79 8.47 -31.10
C ASP A 238 60.46 7.96 -31.68
N ASN A 239 60.22 6.65 -31.71
CA ASN A 239 58.91 6.08 -31.96
C ASN A 239 58.23 5.68 -30.63
N PRO A 240 57.03 6.20 -30.32
CA PRO A 240 56.27 5.72 -29.19
C PRO A 240 55.56 4.40 -29.53
N PRO A 241 55.20 3.56 -28.54
CA PRO A 241 54.38 2.37 -28.77
C PRO A 241 53.04 2.72 -29.43
N ILE A 242 52.52 1.92 -30.36
CA ILE A 242 51.23 2.18 -31.03
C ILE A 242 50.31 0.98 -30.84
N PHE A 243 49.12 1.19 -30.27
CA PHE A 243 48.09 0.16 -30.14
C PHE A 243 47.46 -0.19 -31.50
N THR A 244 47.03 -1.44 -31.67
CA THR A 244 46.31 -1.86 -32.89
C THR A 244 44.94 -1.21 -33.04
N GLU A 245 44.27 -0.89 -31.92
CA GLU A 245 42.99 -0.20 -31.88
C GLU A 245 43.02 0.95 -30.85
N GLU A 246 42.31 2.06 -31.14
CA GLU A 246 42.14 3.16 -30.19
C GLU A 246 41.16 2.81 -29.06
N VAL A 247 40.15 1.98 -29.38
CA VAL A 247 39.11 1.52 -28.45
C VAL A 247 38.85 0.03 -28.64
N TYR A 248 39.12 -0.77 -27.61
CA TYR A 248 38.80 -2.20 -27.58
C TYR A 248 37.45 -2.40 -26.90
N LYS A 249 36.52 -3.08 -27.58
CA LYS A 249 35.19 -3.38 -27.03
C LYS A 249 35.01 -4.87 -26.83
N VAL A 250 34.48 -5.26 -25.67
CA VAL A 250 34.14 -6.66 -25.38
C VAL A 250 32.81 -6.73 -24.64
N SER A 251 32.09 -7.83 -24.82
CA SER A 251 30.88 -8.15 -24.06
C SER A 251 31.11 -9.42 -23.27
N LEU A 252 30.84 -9.39 -21.96
CA LEU A 252 30.99 -10.51 -21.05
C LEU A 252 29.68 -10.78 -20.34
N LEU A 253 29.30 -12.04 -20.20
CA LEU A 253 28.21 -12.43 -19.29
C LEU A 253 28.64 -12.13 -17.85
N GLU A 254 27.73 -11.70 -16.99
CA GLU A 254 28.07 -11.40 -15.60
C GLU A 254 28.50 -12.63 -14.80
N ASN A 255 27.96 -13.80 -15.14
CA ASN A 255 28.24 -15.08 -14.52
C ASN A 255 29.56 -15.74 -14.99
N VAL A 256 30.39 -15.01 -15.76
CA VAL A 256 31.70 -15.49 -16.22
C VAL A 256 32.57 -15.82 -14.99
N PRO A 257 33.20 -17.01 -14.96
CA PRO A 257 33.97 -17.43 -13.80
C PRO A 257 35.23 -16.58 -13.62
N VAL A 258 35.60 -16.35 -12.37
CA VAL A 258 36.86 -15.69 -11.99
C VAL A 258 38.06 -16.42 -12.60
N GLY A 259 39.02 -15.65 -13.12
CA GLY A 259 40.20 -16.13 -13.83
C GLY A 259 40.01 -16.22 -15.35
N SER A 260 38.82 -15.88 -15.87
CA SER A 260 38.55 -15.87 -17.30
C SER A 260 39.37 -14.81 -18.04
N PHE A 261 39.74 -15.14 -19.28
CA PHE A 261 40.30 -14.21 -20.24
C PHE A 261 39.24 -13.21 -20.70
N VAL A 262 39.52 -11.91 -20.58
CA VAL A 262 38.60 -10.84 -21.02
C VAL A 262 38.96 -10.44 -22.46
N LEU A 263 40.14 -9.85 -22.63
CA LEU A 263 40.70 -9.48 -23.93
C LEU A 263 42.22 -9.29 -23.80
N GLN A 264 42.89 -9.11 -24.92
CA GLN A 264 44.31 -8.75 -24.96
C GLN A 264 44.48 -7.45 -25.75
N VAL A 265 45.11 -6.46 -25.12
CA VAL A 265 45.54 -5.25 -25.84
C VAL A 265 46.94 -5.47 -26.40
N VAL A 266 47.16 -5.02 -27.64
CA VAL A 266 48.44 -5.19 -28.32
C VAL A 266 48.94 -3.84 -28.82
N ALA A 267 50.15 -3.49 -28.43
CA ALA A 267 50.90 -2.37 -28.98
C ALA A 267 52.20 -2.84 -29.63
N SER A 268 52.64 -2.11 -30.64
CA SER A 268 53.91 -2.33 -31.35
C SER A 268 54.75 -1.06 -31.34
N ASP A 269 56.04 -1.21 -31.12
CA ASP A 269 57.04 -0.15 -31.16
C ASP A 269 58.05 -0.47 -32.27
N ASN A 270 58.47 0.54 -33.03
CA ASN A 270 59.36 0.37 -34.17
C ASN A 270 60.84 0.52 -33.81
N ASP A 271 61.15 1.02 -32.62
CA ASP A 271 62.52 1.16 -32.13
C ASP A 271 63.18 -0.23 -31.89
N GLU A 272 64.44 -0.26 -31.44
CA GLU A 272 65.20 -1.48 -31.16
C GLU A 272 65.47 -1.72 -29.67
N GLY A 273 65.58 -2.99 -29.29
CA GLY A 273 66.08 -3.38 -27.97
C GLY A 273 65.19 -2.92 -26.82
N THR A 274 65.74 -2.14 -25.89
CA THR A 274 64.97 -1.62 -24.74
C THR A 274 63.97 -0.55 -25.15
N ASN A 275 64.24 0.20 -26.21
CA ASN A 275 63.33 1.22 -26.73
C ASN A 275 62.11 0.56 -27.40
N ALA A 276 62.26 -0.66 -27.92
CA ALA A 276 61.13 -1.47 -28.39
C ALA A 276 60.34 -2.20 -27.28
N GLN A 277 60.85 -2.23 -26.05
CA GLN A 277 60.33 -3.11 -25.00
C GLN A 277 59.12 -2.47 -24.29
N ILE A 278 57.93 -2.96 -24.64
CA ILE A 278 56.67 -2.42 -24.15
C ILE A 278 56.28 -3.04 -22.80
N THR A 279 55.81 -2.17 -21.90
CA THR A 279 55.16 -2.53 -20.64
C THR A 279 53.77 -1.92 -20.55
N TYR A 280 52.79 -2.73 -20.18
CA TYR A 280 51.39 -2.32 -20.09
C TYR A 280 50.99 -2.03 -18.64
N HIS A 281 50.20 -0.99 -18.43
CA HIS A 281 49.60 -0.68 -17.13
C HIS A 281 48.29 0.09 -17.30
N PHE A 282 47.41 0.03 -16.29
CA PHE A 282 46.22 0.87 -16.26
C PHE A 282 46.61 2.31 -15.88
N SER A 283 46.27 3.26 -16.75
CA SER A 283 46.52 4.70 -16.55
C SER A 283 45.36 5.35 -15.80
N ASN A 284 44.12 4.99 -16.17
CA ASN A 284 42.92 5.43 -15.49
C ASN A 284 41.93 4.26 -15.39
N MET A 285 41.39 4.04 -14.19
CA MET A 285 40.45 2.97 -13.93
C MET A 285 39.46 3.41 -12.84
N PRO A 286 38.15 3.14 -13.01
CA PRO A 286 37.16 3.41 -11.97
C PRO A 286 37.43 2.56 -10.73
N VAL A 287 37.08 3.09 -9.54
CA VAL A 287 37.39 2.47 -8.25
C VAL A 287 36.90 1.02 -8.16
N ASN A 288 35.70 0.76 -8.68
CA ASN A 288 35.04 -0.55 -8.64
C ASN A 288 35.70 -1.58 -9.59
N ALA A 289 36.47 -1.13 -10.59
CA ALA A 289 37.15 -2.02 -11.53
C ALA A 289 38.52 -2.51 -11.03
N HIS A 290 39.13 -1.85 -10.03
CA HIS A 290 40.47 -2.20 -9.53
C HIS A 290 40.57 -3.61 -8.95
N GLN A 291 39.48 -4.09 -8.35
CA GLN A 291 39.43 -5.43 -7.76
C GLN A 291 38.95 -6.47 -8.79
N LYS A 292 38.17 -6.04 -9.79
CA LYS A 292 37.57 -6.91 -10.80
C LYS A 292 38.51 -7.27 -11.96
N PHE A 293 39.39 -6.37 -12.39
CA PHE A 293 40.24 -6.60 -13.57
C PHE A 293 41.74 -6.50 -13.27
N ARG A 294 42.52 -7.39 -13.87
CA ARG A 294 43.97 -7.39 -13.81
C ARG A 294 44.57 -7.42 -15.22
N LEU A 295 45.60 -6.60 -15.43
CA LEU A 295 46.37 -6.53 -16.66
C LEU A 295 47.75 -7.15 -16.45
N ASP A 296 48.13 -8.05 -17.35
CA ASP A 296 49.49 -8.56 -17.43
C ASP A 296 50.40 -7.50 -18.08
N PRO A 297 51.44 -7.03 -17.37
CA PRO A 297 52.28 -5.95 -17.85
C PRO A 297 53.18 -6.33 -19.03
N THR A 298 53.32 -7.62 -19.36
CA THR A 298 54.25 -8.10 -20.39
C THR A 298 53.55 -8.41 -21.71
N ASN A 299 52.34 -8.96 -21.68
CA ASN A 299 51.62 -9.41 -22.88
C ASN A 299 50.31 -8.66 -23.12
N GLY A 300 49.90 -7.74 -22.24
CA GLY A 300 48.70 -6.93 -22.41
C GLY A 300 47.39 -7.67 -22.18
N THR A 301 47.42 -8.87 -21.59
CA THR A 301 46.20 -9.66 -21.31
C THR A 301 45.45 -9.10 -20.11
N ILE A 302 44.15 -8.87 -20.28
CA ILE A 302 43.24 -8.50 -19.20
C ILE A 302 42.47 -9.76 -18.75
N THR A 303 42.52 -10.04 -17.46
CA THR A 303 41.83 -11.18 -16.82
C THR A 303 40.87 -10.72 -15.74
N LEU A 304 39.76 -11.44 -15.58
CA LEU A 304 38.78 -11.20 -14.53
C LEU A 304 39.26 -11.80 -13.19
N MET A 305 39.21 -11.02 -12.12
CA MET A 305 39.71 -11.39 -10.77
C MET A 305 38.60 -11.52 -9.73
N GLU A 306 37.44 -10.89 -9.95
CA GLU A 306 36.24 -10.99 -9.12
C GLU A 306 35.01 -11.09 -10.03
N SER A 307 33.88 -11.58 -9.50
CA SER A 307 32.65 -11.74 -10.27
C SER A 307 32.09 -10.39 -10.74
N LEU A 308 31.50 -10.41 -11.93
CA LEU A 308 30.72 -9.30 -12.45
C LEU A 308 29.29 -9.40 -11.92
N ASP A 309 28.60 -8.26 -11.91
CA ASP A 309 27.23 -8.10 -11.45
C ASP A 309 26.66 -6.96 -12.31
N PHE A 310 25.71 -7.30 -13.18
CA PHE A 310 25.10 -6.39 -14.13
C PHE A 310 24.26 -5.34 -13.39
N GLU A 311 23.53 -5.74 -12.35
CA GLU A 311 22.71 -4.86 -11.50
C GLU A 311 23.56 -3.85 -10.71
N GLU A 312 24.84 -4.17 -10.45
CA GLU A 312 25.81 -3.23 -9.87
C GLU A 312 26.35 -2.25 -10.92
N MET A 313 26.84 -2.76 -12.06
CA MET A 313 27.50 -1.94 -13.09
C MET A 313 27.46 -2.59 -14.48
N GLU A 314 26.69 -1.99 -15.37
CA GLU A 314 26.48 -2.48 -16.75
C GLU A 314 27.70 -2.30 -17.67
N GLU A 315 28.58 -1.33 -17.40
CA GLU A 315 29.71 -0.99 -18.27
C GLU A 315 30.95 -0.55 -17.48
N TYR A 316 32.12 -1.06 -17.88
CA TYR A 316 33.41 -0.62 -17.38
C TYR A 316 34.23 0.03 -18.50
N THR A 317 34.60 1.29 -18.31
CA THR A 317 35.52 2.01 -19.20
C THR A 317 36.86 2.23 -18.49
N MET A 318 37.94 1.76 -19.08
CA MET A 318 39.29 1.86 -18.52
C MET A 318 40.29 2.29 -19.58
N THR A 319 41.33 3.02 -19.18
CA THR A 319 42.39 3.49 -20.08
C THR A 319 43.66 2.70 -19.79
N VAL A 320 44.17 2.00 -20.80
CA VAL A 320 45.43 1.26 -20.73
C VAL A 320 46.53 2.10 -21.37
N ALA A 321 47.68 2.15 -20.72
CA ALA A 321 48.88 2.78 -21.24
C ALA A 321 49.92 1.71 -21.61
N ALA A 322 50.48 1.86 -22.81
CA ALA A 322 51.66 1.14 -23.27
C ALA A 322 52.86 2.08 -23.14
N LYS A 323 53.90 1.64 -22.45
CA LYS A 323 55.12 2.41 -22.20
C LYS A 323 56.33 1.61 -22.65
N ASP A 324 57.15 2.19 -23.51
CA ASP A 324 58.44 1.63 -23.92
C ASP A 324 59.50 1.70 -22.80
N GLY A 325 60.70 1.17 -23.04
CA GLY A 325 61.80 1.26 -22.09
C GLY A 325 62.43 2.66 -21.99
N GLY A 326 62.32 3.50 -23.03
CA GLY A 326 62.88 4.86 -23.07
C GLY A 326 62.00 5.93 -22.41
N GLY A 327 60.73 5.62 -22.15
CA GLY A 327 59.78 6.44 -21.43
C GLY A 327 58.64 7.07 -22.24
N LEU A 328 58.51 6.84 -23.55
CA LEU A 328 57.34 7.28 -24.31
C LEU A 328 56.13 6.40 -24.01
N VAL A 329 54.95 7.03 -24.01
CA VAL A 329 53.70 6.41 -23.58
C VAL A 329 52.59 6.74 -24.56
N THR A 330 51.79 5.74 -24.91
CA THR A 330 50.52 5.91 -25.60
C THR A 330 49.39 5.25 -24.83
N HIS A 331 48.16 5.61 -25.17
CA HIS A 331 46.97 5.19 -24.45
C HIS A 331 45.92 4.63 -25.42
N CYS A 332 45.17 3.64 -24.96
CA CYS A 332 43.94 3.17 -25.60
C CYS A 332 42.82 3.05 -24.54
N ASN A 333 41.57 3.03 -25.00
CA ASN A 333 40.43 2.76 -24.15
C ASN A 333 39.96 1.31 -24.30
N VAL A 334 39.49 0.75 -23.20
CA VAL A 334 38.87 -0.57 -23.14
C VAL A 334 37.47 -0.37 -22.55
N GLU A 335 36.46 -0.78 -23.31
CA GLU A 335 35.05 -0.72 -22.96
C GLU A 335 34.53 -2.16 -22.81
N ILE A 336 34.16 -2.52 -21.59
CA ILE A 336 33.62 -3.83 -21.24
C ILE A 336 32.14 -3.65 -20.96
N SER A 337 31.31 -4.19 -21.84
CA SER A 337 29.86 -4.28 -21.64
C SER A 337 29.52 -5.56 -20.91
N VAL A 338 28.83 -5.46 -19.79
CA VAL A 338 28.31 -6.61 -19.06
C VAL A 338 26.97 -7.00 -19.68
N LEU A 339 26.76 -8.29 -19.88
CA LEU A 339 25.53 -8.87 -20.37
C LEU A 339 24.82 -9.55 -19.19
N ASP A 340 23.59 -9.09 -18.96
CA ASP A 340 22.62 -9.62 -17.99
C ASP A 340 22.29 -11.10 -18.25
N GLU A 341 22.35 -11.89 -17.19
CA GLU A 341 21.87 -13.26 -17.09
C GLU A 341 20.77 -13.35 -16.04
N ASN A 342 19.80 -14.24 -16.26
CA ASN A 342 18.62 -14.34 -15.38
C ASN A 342 18.94 -14.96 -14.01
N ASP A 343 19.55 -14.19 -13.11
CA ASP A 343 20.04 -14.62 -11.81
C ASP A 343 19.26 -14.03 -10.62
N ASN A 344 18.41 -13.02 -10.85
CA ASN A 344 17.46 -12.54 -9.87
C ASN A 344 16.07 -13.14 -10.12
N ALA A 345 15.42 -13.58 -9.03
CA ALA A 345 14.05 -14.05 -9.09
C ALA A 345 13.08 -12.88 -8.80
N PRO A 346 11.86 -12.89 -9.37
CA PRO A 346 10.88 -11.84 -9.15
C PRO A 346 10.58 -11.60 -7.67
N GLU A 347 10.68 -10.36 -7.19
CA GLU A 347 10.30 -9.97 -5.84
C GLU A 347 8.84 -9.53 -5.77
N VAL A 348 8.05 -10.20 -4.91
CA VAL A 348 6.62 -9.90 -4.75
C VAL A 348 6.37 -9.14 -3.45
N THR A 349 6.01 -7.85 -3.59
CA THR A 349 5.68 -6.96 -2.47
C THR A 349 4.20 -6.61 -2.47
N LEU A 350 3.59 -6.54 -1.28
CA LEU A 350 2.20 -6.12 -1.12
C LEU A 350 2.16 -4.61 -0.88
N ALA A 351 1.66 -3.86 -1.87
CA ALA A 351 1.51 -2.42 -1.75
C ALA A 351 0.32 -2.06 -0.86
N SER A 352 -0.78 -2.80 -0.95
CA SER A 352 -1.96 -2.62 -0.10
C SER A 352 -2.79 -3.90 -0.04
N VAL A 353 -3.40 -4.16 1.11
CA VAL A 353 -4.36 -5.26 1.31
C VAL A 353 -5.60 -4.69 1.97
N PHE A 354 -6.75 -4.94 1.35
CA PHE A 354 -8.06 -4.57 1.86
C PHE A 354 -8.67 -5.81 2.51
N SER A 355 -8.35 -6.04 3.78
CA SER A 355 -8.88 -7.14 4.60
C SER A 355 -9.27 -6.59 5.97
N PRO A 356 -10.43 -7.00 6.55
CA PRO A 356 -11.35 -8.00 6.03
C PRO A 356 -12.24 -7.50 4.87
N VAL A 357 -12.69 -8.42 4.02
CA VAL A 357 -13.56 -8.15 2.85
C VAL A 357 -15.00 -8.56 3.17
N PRO A 358 -16.01 -7.69 3.00
CA PRO A 358 -17.42 -8.05 3.17
C PRO A 358 -17.85 -9.16 2.22
N GLU A 359 -18.59 -10.17 2.70
CA GLU A 359 -19.02 -11.28 1.84
C GLU A 359 -19.97 -10.88 0.71
N ASN A 360 -20.77 -9.84 0.94
CA ASN A 360 -21.64 -9.25 -0.08
C ASN A 360 -20.90 -8.40 -1.14
N SER A 361 -19.56 -8.43 -1.14
CA SER A 361 -18.74 -7.74 -2.14
C SER A 361 -19.01 -8.27 -3.54
N LEU A 362 -19.24 -7.36 -4.49
CA LEU A 362 -19.51 -7.73 -5.88
C LEU A 362 -18.24 -8.19 -6.60
N PRO A 363 -18.36 -9.06 -7.63
CA PRO A 363 -17.25 -9.37 -8.53
C PRO A 363 -16.63 -8.10 -9.13
N GLY A 364 -15.31 -8.04 -9.15
CA GLY A 364 -14.52 -6.87 -9.54
C GLY A 364 -14.03 -6.00 -8.36
N THR A 365 -14.45 -6.30 -7.13
CA THR A 365 -13.94 -5.64 -5.93
C THR A 365 -12.43 -5.85 -5.78
N LEU A 366 -11.69 -4.77 -5.46
CA LEU A 366 -10.24 -4.81 -5.26
C LEU A 366 -9.91 -5.35 -3.86
N ILE A 367 -9.18 -6.46 -3.81
CA ILE A 367 -8.78 -7.12 -2.55
C ILE A 367 -7.36 -6.72 -2.16
N ALA A 368 -6.44 -6.69 -3.13
CA ALA A 368 -5.05 -6.30 -2.87
C ALA A 368 -4.41 -5.66 -4.10
N LEU A 369 -3.47 -4.76 -3.84
CA LEU A 369 -2.56 -4.21 -4.84
C LEU A 369 -1.18 -4.81 -4.60
N ILE A 370 -0.65 -5.50 -5.60
CA ILE A 370 0.60 -6.24 -5.56
C ILE A 370 1.59 -5.54 -6.48
N ASN A 371 2.82 -5.35 -6.04
CA ASN A 371 3.91 -4.87 -6.86
C ASN A 371 4.93 -5.99 -7.03
N ILE A 372 5.26 -6.31 -8.27
CA ILE A 372 6.21 -7.37 -8.59
C ILE A 372 7.39 -6.71 -9.29
N ASN A 373 8.57 -6.79 -8.71
CA ASN A 373 9.76 -6.20 -9.32
C ASN A 373 10.81 -7.28 -9.53
N ASP A 374 11.40 -7.29 -10.71
CA ASP A 374 12.60 -8.06 -10.98
C ASP A 374 13.75 -7.08 -11.18
N LYS A 375 14.97 -7.47 -10.79
CA LYS A 375 16.13 -6.61 -10.93
C LYS A 375 16.78 -6.74 -12.30
N ASP A 376 16.59 -7.90 -12.93
CA ASP A 376 17.10 -8.18 -14.25
C ASP A 376 16.42 -7.26 -15.29
N THR A 377 17.01 -7.18 -16.47
CA THR A 377 16.56 -6.32 -17.57
C THR A 377 16.00 -7.15 -18.73
N GLY A 378 15.32 -6.49 -19.67
CA GLY A 378 14.85 -7.16 -20.89
C GLY A 378 13.77 -8.22 -20.64
N ASP A 379 13.97 -9.44 -21.13
CA ASP A 379 13.03 -10.55 -20.88
C ASP A 379 13.27 -11.23 -19.53
N ASN A 380 14.50 -11.19 -19.00
CA ASN A 380 14.83 -11.65 -17.65
C ASN A 380 14.07 -10.81 -16.61
N GLY A 381 13.97 -9.49 -16.81
CA GLY A 381 13.20 -8.61 -15.94
C GLY A 381 11.67 -8.66 -16.09
N LYS A 382 11.13 -9.33 -17.12
CA LYS A 382 9.70 -9.27 -17.45
C LYS A 382 8.91 -10.35 -16.74
N VAL A 383 8.17 -9.92 -15.73
CA VAL A 383 7.39 -10.82 -14.88
C VAL A 383 5.97 -11.05 -15.38
N ALA A 384 5.50 -12.29 -15.27
CA ALA A 384 4.12 -12.71 -15.39
C ALA A 384 3.61 -13.23 -14.04
N CYS A 385 2.47 -12.72 -13.58
CA CYS A 385 1.83 -13.19 -12.35
C CYS A 385 0.70 -14.17 -12.66
N SER A 386 0.65 -15.26 -11.91
CA SER A 386 -0.38 -16.29 -12.00
C SER A 386 -0.95 -16.63 -10.63
N LEU A 387 -2.21 -17.08 -10.60
CA LEU A 387 -2.86 -17.63 -9.42
C LEU A 387 -3.04 -19.14 -9.59
N GLN A 388 -2.82 -19.91 -8.52
CA GLN A 388 -3.11 -21.34 -8.54
C GLN A 388 -4.61 -21.66 -8.59
N ASN A 389 -5.44 -20.84 -7.94
CA ASN A 389 -6.89 -21.04 -7.88
C ASN A 389 -7.65 -19.82 -8.44
N THR A 390 -8.07 -19.91 -9.70
CA THR A 390 -8.73 -18.80 -10.43
C THR A 390 -10.25 -18.78 -10.27
N LEU A 391 -10.85 -19.68 -9.46
CA LEU A 391 -12.30 -19.81 -9.39
C LEU A 391 -13.00 -18.65 -8.68
N LEU A 392 -12.36 -18.11 -7.62
CA LEU A 392 -12.93 -17.04 -6.80
C LEU A 392 -12.23 -15.69 -7.00
N PHE A 393 -10.96 -15.73 -7.43
CA PHE A 393 -10.09 -14.56 -7.51
C PHE A 393 -9.40 -14.51 -8.87
N LYS A 394 -9.19 -13.29 -9.37
CA LYS A 394 -8.43 -13.03 -10.59
C LYS A 394 -7.34 -12.01 -10.32
N VAL A 395 -6.19 -12.20 -10.96
CA VAL A 395 -5.11 -11.21 -10.97
C VAL A 395 -5.07 -10.54 -12.34
N VAL A 396 -5.04 -9.20 -12.35
CA VAL A 396 -5.02 -8.42 -13.58
C VAL A 396 -3.79 -7.50 -13.57
N PRO A 397 -2.93 -7.56 -14.60
CA PRO A 397 -1.81 -6.65 -14.73
C PRO A 397 -2.29 -5.20 -14.94
N THR A 398 -1.57 -4.26 -14.34
CA THR A 398 -1.73 -2.81 -14.49
C THR A 398 -0.40 -2.23 -15.00
N SER A 399 -0.31 -0.91 -15.20
CA SER A 399 0.94 -0.23 -15.53
C SER A 399 2.01 -0.36 -14.43
N ASN A 400 3.28 -0.30 -14.81
CA ASN A 400 4.45 -0.27 -13.92
C ASN A 400 4.61 -1.51 -13.01
N ASN A 401 4.38 -2.71 -13.54
CA ASN A 401 4.51 -3.99 -12.81
C ASN A 401 3.59 -4.14 -11.58
N TYR A 402 2.54 -3.33 -11.49
CA TYR A 402 1.48 -3.49 -10.50
C TYR A 402 0.44 -4.49 -10.98
N TYR A 403 -0.08 -5.27 -10.05
CA TYR A 403 -1.12 -6.26 -10.26
C TYR A 403 -2.26 -6.02 -9.28
N LYS A 404 -3.50 -6.07 -9.79
CA LYS A 404 -4.71 -5.98 -8.97
C LYS A 404 -5.22 -7.38 -8.72
N LEU A 405 -5.35 -7.75 -7.46
CA LEU A 405 -6.09 -8.93 -7.05
C LEU A 405 -7.56 -8.53 -6.88
N LEU A 406 -8.41 -9.06 -7.76
CA LEU A 406 -9.84 -8.75 -7.80
C LEU A 406 -10.65 -9.99 -7.44
N LEU A 407 -11.82 -9.75 -6.85
CA LEU A 407 -12.84 -10.76 -6.69
C LEU A 407 -13.44 -11.13 -8.05
N ASP A 408 -13.70 -12.42 -8.31
CA ASP A 408 -14.32 -12.89 -9.56
C ASP A 408 -15.68 -13.55 -9.36
N SER A 409 -15.95 -14.09 -8.16
CA SER A 409 -17.24 -14.66 -7.78
C SER A 409 -17.73 -14.12 -6.44
N LEU A 410 -18.99 -14.38 -6.10
CA LEU A 410 -19.53 -14.03 -4.77
C LEU A 410 -18.80 -14.79 -3.66
N LEU A 411 -18.72 -14.16 -2.49
CA LEU A 411 -18.18 -14.73 -1.26
C LEU A 411 -19.35 -15.11 -0.35
N ASP A 412 -19.08 -16.08 0.53
CA ASP A 412 -20.01 -16.60 1.53
C ASP A 412 -19.15 -17.01 2.74
N ARG A 413 -19.30 -16.28 3.85
CA ARG A 413 -18.50 -16.42 5.05
C ARG A 413 -18.94 -17.65 5.85
N GLU A 414 -20.23 -17.95 5.89
CA GLU A 414 -20.81 -19.14 6.54
C GLU A 414 -20.22 -20.42 5.94
N SER A 415 -19.94 -20.39 4.63
CA SER A 415 -19.22 -21.44 3.93
C SER A 415 -17.70 -21.38 4.20
N THR A 416 -17.04 -20.24 4.00
CA THR A 416 -15.59 -20.10 4.20
C THR A 416 -15.21 -18.69 4.64
N SER A 417 -14.74 -18.56 5.88
CA SER A 417 -14.40 -17.27 6.52
C SER A 417 -12.99 -16.74 6.25
N LYS A 418 -12.10 -17.55 5.66
CA LYS A 418 -10.71 -17.17 5.37
C LYS A 418 -10.19 -17.84 4.10
N TYR A 419 -9.50 -17.07 3.27
CA TYR A 419 -8.82 -17.55 2.07
C TYR A 419 -7.31 -17.27 2.14
N ASP A 420 -6.51 -18.29 1.88
CA ASP A 420 -5.05 -18.17 1.73
C ASP A 420 -4.70 -18.26 0.23
N ILE A 421 -4.49 -17.10 -0.38
CA ILE A 421 -4.33 -16.95 -1.83
C ILE A 421 -2.84 -16.99 -2.18
N ALA A 422 -2.40 -18.06 -2.84
CA ALA A 422 -1.04 -18.19 -3.34
C ALA A 422 -0.92 -17.56 -4.73
N ILE A 423 -0.09 -16.51 -4.84
CA ILE A 423 0.31 -15.88 -6.09
C ILE A 423 1.72 -16.33 -6.46
N THR A 424 1.92 -16.62 -7.74
CA THR A 424 3.22 -17.03 -8.28
C THR A 424 3.62 -16.03 -9.37
N ALA A 425 4.71 -15.32 -9.12
CA ALA A 425 5.38 -14.49 -10.11
C ALA A 425 6.45 -15.32 -10.82
N THR A 426 6.55 -15.21 -12.14
CA THR A 426 7.56 -15.92 -12.94
C THR A 426 8.08 -14.96 -13.98
N ASP A 427 9.41 -14.84 -14.08
CA ASP A 427 10.04 -14.05 -15.14
C ASP A 427 9.89 -14.73 -16.52
N LYS A 428 10.48 -14.11 -17.55
CA LYS A 428 10.58 -14.71 -18.90
C LYS A 428 12.00 -15.09 -19.27
N GLY A 429 12.86 -15.25 -18.26
CA GLY A 429 14.22 -15.73 -18.42
C GLY A 429 14.29 -17.18 -18.90
N ASN A 430 15.50 -17.63 -19.25
CA ASN A 430 15.76 -19.01 -19.65
C ASN A 430 17.00 -19.55 -18.93
N PRO A 431 16.85 -20.38 -17.88
CA PRO A 431 15.60 -20.90 -17.33
C PRO A 431 14.81 -19.83 -16.56
N PRO A 432 13.47 -19.91 -16.51
CA PRO A 432 12.68 -18.92 -15.79
C PRO A 432 12.76 -19.14 -14.28
N LEU A 433 12.86 -18.06 -13.51
CA LEU A 433 12.80 -18.07 -12.05
C LEU A 433 11.40 -17.64 -11.57
N SER A 434 11.00 -18.17 -10.42
CA SER A 434 9.65 -17.93 -9.89
C SER A 434 9.64 -17.78 -8.38
N THR A 435 8.77 -16.89 -7.91
CA THR A 435 8.56 -16.59 -6.50
C THR A 435 7.10 -16.75 -6.15
N GLN A 436 6.81 -17.49 -5.08
CA GLN A 436 5.45 -17.68 -4.56
C GLN A 436 5.25 -16.88 -3.28
N LYS A 437 4.13 -16.15 -3.19
CA LYS A 437 3.70 -15.41 -2.01
C LYS A 437 2.26 -15.78 -1.64
N ILE A 438 1.99 -15.95 -0.35
CA ILE A 438 0.65 -16.26 0.17
C ILE A 438 0.05 -14.99 0.79
N ILE A 439 -1.18 -14.65 0.40
CA ILE A 439 -1.97 -13.52 0.90
C ILE A 439 -3.15 -14.09 1.67
N SER A 440 -3.19 -13.85 2.98
CA SER A 440 -4.33 -14.24 3.82
C SER A 440 -5.41 -13.15 3.79
N VAL A 441 -6.59 -13.50 3.32
CA VAL A 441 -7.76 -12.61 3.24
C VAL A 441 -8.82 -13.14 4.20
N GLN A 442 -9.27 -12.29 5.12
CA GLN A 442 -10.38 -12.59 6.03
C GLN A 442 -11.68 -12.04 5.45
N ILE A 443 -12.76 -12.81 5.56
CA ILE A 443 -14.09 -12.37 5.14
C ILE A 443 -14.83 -11.80 6.35
N SER A 444 -15.37 -10.58 6.22
CA SER A 444 -16.22 -9.99 7.26
C SER A 444 -17.68 -10.33 7.01
N ASP A 445 -18.34 -10.67 8.11
CA ASP A 445 -19.75 -11.02 8.22
C ASP A 445 -20.69 -9.87 7.83
N VAL A 446 -21.74 -10.19 7.09
CA VAL A 446 -22.85 -9.32 6.72
C VAL A 446 -24.14 -10.03 7.13
N ASN A 447 -25.10 -9.29 7.70
CA ASN A 447 -26.36 -9.85 8.17
C ASN A 447 -27.26 -10.27 6.99
N ASP A 448 -27.01 -11.43 6.40
CA ASP A 448 -27.73 -11.97 5.25
C ASP A 448 -28.54 -13.24 5.56
N ASN A 449 -28.34 -13.85 6.74
CA ASN A 449 -29.18 -14.91 7.24
C ASN A 449 -30.13 -14.40 8.33
N SER A 450 -31.34 -14.96 8.35
CA SER A 450 -32.33 -14.64 9.39
C SER A 450 -32.43 -15.76 10.43
N PRO A 451 -32.74 -15.45 11.71
CA PRO A 451 -32.88 -16.47 12.74
C PRO A 451 -33.91 -17.51 12.32
N THR A 452 -33.59 -18.80 12.38
CA THR A 452 -34.47 -19.89 11.92
C THR A 452 -34.86 -20.81 13.08
N PHE A 453 -36.16 -21.00 13.30
CA PHE A 453 -36.69 -21.94 14.29
C PHE A 453 -36.58 -23.41 13.82
N GLU A 454 -36.36 -24.34 14.75
CA GLU A 454 -36.24 -25.78 14.43
C GLU A 454 -37.52 -26.38 13.82
N LYS A 455 -38.70 -25.82 14.17
CA LYS A 455 -40.00 -26.27 13.70
C LYS A 455 -40.85 -25.09 13.23
N PRO A 456 -41.72 -25.29 12.22
CA PRO A 456 -42.61 -24.24 11.72
C PRO A 456 -43.76 -23.92 12.70
N SER A 457 -44.04 -24.81 13.66
CA SER A 457 -45.01 -24.58 14.73
C SER A 457 -44.72 -25.48 15.92
N TYR A 458 -45.08 -25.01 17.12
CA TYR A 458 -44.97 -25.79 18.35
C TYR A 458 -46.35 -26.01 18.98
N SER A 459 -46.56 -27.19 19.58
CA SER A 459 -47.75 -27.52 20.36
C SER A 459 -47.32 -27.88 21.78
N ILE A 460 -47.81 -27.10 22.75
CA ILE A 460 -47.48 -27.22 24.17
C ILE A 460 -48.74 -27.67 24.91
N TYR A 461 -48.60 -28.60 25.84
CA TYR A 461 -49.69 -29.05 26.71
C TYR A 461 -49.36 -28.67 28.15
N VAL A 462 -50.21 -27.86 28.77
CA VAL A 462 -50.01 -27.33 30.13
C VAL A 462 -51.19 -27.75 30.98
N PRO A 463 -50.98 -28.42 32.14
CA PRO A 463 -52.08 -28.67 33.05
C PRO A 463 -52.62 -27.35 33.61
N GLU A 464 -53.93 -27.26 33.78
CA GLU A 464 -54.51 -26.16 34.52
C GLU A 464 -54.08 -26.18 36.00
N ASN A 465 -54.42 -25.12 36.73
CA ASN A 465 -53.99 -24.94 38.11
C ASN A 465 -52.45 -24.93 38.24
N ASN A 466 -51.76 -24.48 37.19
CA ASN A 466 -50.30 -24.40 37.17
C ASN A 466 -49.81 -23.27 38.10
N PRO A 467 -48.64 -23.42 38.74
CA PRO A 467 -48.07 -22.34 39.55
C PRO A 467 -47.74 -21.14 38.65
N SER A 468 -47.98 -19.93 39.16
CA SER A 468 -47.50 -18.71 38.52
C SER A 468 -45.97 -18.68 38.50
N GLY A 469 -45.38 -18.19 37.41
CA GLY A 469 -43.95 -18.14 37.16
C GLY A 469 -43.33 -19.45 36.65
N THR A 470 -44.12 -20.48 36.34
CA THR A 470 -43.59 -21.77 35.87
C THR A 470 -43.16 -21.71 34.40
N SER A 471 -41.99 -22.27 34.07
CA SER A 471 -41.54 -22.44 32.68
C SER A 471 -42.37 -23.55 32.02
N ILE A 472 -43.10 -23.21 30.96
CA ILE A 472 -44.01 -24.13 30.25
C ILE A 472 -43.33 -24.77 29.03
N PHE A 473 -42.40 -24.06 28.39
CA PHE A 473 -41.70 -24.54 27.19
C PHE A 473 -40.47 -23.67 26.92
N SER A 474 -39.51 -24.19 26.15
CA SER A 474 -38.37 -23.41 25.67
C SER A 474 -38.15 -23.67 24.18
N MET A 475 -38.07 -22.59 23.41
CA MET A 475 -37.87 -22.64 21.96
C MET A 475 -36.52 -22.06 21.58
N LYS A 476 -35.93 -22.60 20.52
CA LYS A 476 -34.62 -22.18 20.02
C LYS A 476 -34.71 -21.86 18.53
N ALA A 477 -34.19 -20.69 18.17
CA ALA A 477 -33.83 -20.32 16.82
C ALA A 477 -32.30 -20.35 16.66
N LEU A 478 -31.84 -20.54 15.43
CA LEU A 478 -30.43 -20.57 15.05
C LEU A 478 -30.18 -19.55 13.95
N ASP A 479 -29.08 -18.83 14.08
CA ASP A 479 -28.63 -17.85 13.11
C ASP A 479 -27.17 -18.19 12.71
N PRO A 480 -26.89 -18.50 11.43
CA PRO A 480 -25.55 -18.85 10.94
C PRO A 480 -24.52 -17.72 10.98
N ASP A 481 -24.96 -16.46 11.08
CA ASP A 481 -24.10 -15.28 11.02
C ASP A 481 -23.16 -15.22 12.24
N MET A 482 -22.40 -14.13 12.41
CA MET A 482 -21.44 -13.97 13.49
C MET A 482 -21.78 -12.84 14.45
N ASP A 483 -21.33 -12.97 15.70
CA ASP A 483 -21.42 -11.94 16.73
C ASP A 483 -22.84 -11.37 16.87
N GLN A 484 -22.99 -10.07 16.62
CA GLN A 484 -24.24 -9.33 16.78
C GLN A 484 -25.30 -9.74 15.74
N ASN A 485 -24.89 -10.10 14.53
CA ASN A 485 -25.77 -10.61 13.46
C ASN A 485 -26.33 -11.99 13.82
N SER A 486 -25.62 -12.77 14.64
CA SER A 486 -26.12 -14.04 15.18
C SER A 486 -26.88 -13.92 16.51
N ARG A 487 -26.92 -12.74 17.13
CA ARG A 487 -27.44 -12.56 18.50
C ARG A 487 -28.95 -12.46 18.51
N ILE A 488 -29.60 -13.59 18.72
CA ILE A 488 -31.07 -13.70 18.69
C ILE A 488 -31.70 -13.11 19.95
N THR A 489 -32.78 -12.36 19.74
CA THR A 489 -33.70 -11.88 20.76
C THR A 489 -35.13 -12.36 20.47
N TYR A 490 -35.78 -12.92 21.48
CA TYR A 490 -37.15 -13.43 21.37
C TYR A 490 -38.18 -12.44 21.90
N SER A 491 -39.31 -12.29 21.19
CA SER A 491 -40.43 -11.45 21.60
C SER A 491 -41.78 -12.06 21.19
N ILE A 492 -42.85 -11.67 21.89
CA ILE A 492 -44.22 -12.08 21.57
C ILE A 492 -44.89 -10.94 20.79
N LEU A 493 -45.37 -11.23 19.57
CA LEU A 493 -46.00 -10.22 18.72
C LEU A 493 -47.51 -10.13 18.96
N HIS A 494 -48.21 -11.25 18.78
CA HIS A 494 -49.67 -11.30 18.83
C HIS A 494 -50.13 -12.56 19.56
N SER A 495 -51.28 -12.44 20.22
CA SER A 495 -52.03 -13.54 20.79
C SER A 495 -53.51 -13.38 20.50
N ASN A 496 -54.25 -14.47 20.42
CA ASN A 496 -55.70 -14.48 20.24
C ASN A 496 -56.51 -14.42 21.56
N ILE A 497 -55.92 -13.96 22.67
CA ILE A 497 -56.61 -13.84 23.96
C ILE A 497 -57.25 -12.44 24.06
N GLU A 498 -58.58 -12.37 24.12
CA GLU A 498 -59.32 -11.10 24.04
C GLU A 498 -59.57 -10.41 25.40
N GLU A 499 -59.46 -11.13 26.52
CA GLU A 499 -59.88 -10.60 27.83
C GLU A 499 -58.86 -9.67 28.49
N LEU A 500 -57.57 -10.03 28.42
CA LEU A 500 -56.47 -9.34 29.10
C LEU A 500 -55.20 -9.37 28.22
N PRO A 501 -54.28 -8.40 28.36
CA PRO A 501 -53.05 -8.37 27.58
C PRO A 501 -52.21 -9.63 27.79
N ILE A 502 -51.58 -10.12 26.72
CA ILE A 502 -50.81 -11.39 26.73
C ILE A 502 -49.71 -11.44 27.79
N SER A 503 -49.09 -10.29 28.09
CA SER A 503 -48.06 -10.14 29.13
C SER A 503 -48.54 -10.58 30.52
N SER A 504 -49.86 -10.59 30.73
CA SER A 504 -50.49 -11.01 31.97
C SER A 504 -50.72 -12.53 32.05
N TYR A 505 -50.70 -13.24 30.92
CA TYR A 505 -50.79 -14.71 30.84
C TYR A 505 -49.41 -15.35 30.69
N ILE A 506 -48.57 -14.80 29.83
CA ILE A 506 -47.28 -15.38 29.45
C ILE A 506 -46.22 -14.29 29.31
N SER A 507 -45.00 -14.65 29.69
CA SER A 507 -43.79 -13.91 29.32
C SER A 507 -42.81 -14.82 28.59
N ILE A 508 -42.01 -14.26 27.69
CA ILE A 508 -40.86 -14.94 27.09
C ILE A 508 -39.56 -14.34 27.63
N ASN A 509 -38.58 -15.17 27.95
CA ASN A 509 -37.22 -14.70 28.18
C ASN A 509 -36.57 -14.36 26.83
N SER A 510 -36.16 -13.11 26.67
CA SER A 510 -35.64 -12.58 25.41
C SER A 510 -34.32 -13.22 24.97
N GLU A 511 -33.56 -13.85 25.85
CA GLU A 511 -32.26 -14.47 25.53
C GLU A 511 -32.36 -16.00 25.40
N THR A 512 -33.11 -16.65 26.27
CA THR A 512 -33.18 -18.12 26.31
C THR A 512 -34.33 -18.70 25.49
N GLY A 513 -35.33 -17.89 25.12
CA GLY A 513 -36.55 -18.37 24.46
C GLY A 513 -37.47 -19.18 25.37
N ALA A 514 -37.25 -19.17 26.69
CA ALA A 514 -38.12 -19.85 27.66
C ALA A 514 -39.44 -19.08 27.85
N LEU A 515 -40.56 -19.78 27.69
CA LEU A 515 -41.91 -19.29 27.95
C LEU A 515 -42.31 -19.60 29.38
N TYR A 516 -42.81 -18.59 30.09
CA TYR A 516 -43.27 -18.69 31.47
C TYR A 516 -44.75 -18.33 31.57
N ALA A 517 -45.51 -19.13 32.31
CA ALA A 517 -46.89 -18.82 32.65
C ALA A 517 -46.90 -17.82 33.82
N GLN A 518 -47.43 -16.62 33.60
CA GLN A 518 -47.50 -15.54 34.60
C GLN A 518 -48.67 -15.70 35.57
N ARG A 519 -49.63 -16.57 35.23
CA ARG A 519 -50.77 -16.92 36.07
C ARG A 519 -51.06 -18.42 35.99
N SER A 520 -51.92 -18.86 36.90
CA SER A 520 -52.59 -20.13 36.76
C SER A 520 -53.57 -20.06 35.60
N PHE A 521 -53.53 -21.06 34.73
CA PHE A 521 -54.54 -21.27 33.70
C PHE A 521 -55.72 -22.04 34.27
N ASP A 522 -56.88 -21.80 33.67
CA ASP A 522 -58.20 -22.32 34.05
C ASP A 522 -58.84 -22.84 32.77
N TYR A 523 -59.05 -24.15 32.70
CA TYR A 523 -59.53 -24.84 31.50
C TYR A 523 -60.99 -24.47 31.18
N GLU A 524 -61.80 -24.23 32.22
CA GLU A 524 -63.21 -23.84 32.12
C GLU A 524 -63.36 -22.46 31.47
N GLN A 525 -62.36 -21.59 31.64
CA GLN A 525 -62.33 -20.26 31.03
C GLN A 525 -61.87 -20.32 29.56
N PHE A 526 -60.73 -20.96 29.27
CA PHE A 526 -60.21 -21.11 27.91
C PHE A 526 -59.40 -22.40 27.76
N ARG A 527 -59.63 -23.13 26.66
CA ARG A 527 -59.06 -24.47 26.44
C ARG A 527 -57.77 -24.45 25.62
N GLU A 528 -57.64 -23.48 24.75
CA GLU A 528 -56.45 -23.28 23.94
C GLU A 528 -56.26 -21.80 23.59
N PHE A 529 -55.02 -21.44 23.32
CA PHE A 529 -54.68 -20.15 22.73
C PHE A 529 -53.43 -20.27 21.87
N GLN A 530 -53.26 -19.30 20.98
CA GLN A 530 -52.18 -19.26 20.01
C GLN A 530 -51.38 -17.97 20.21
N LEU A 531 -50.06 -18.13 20.18
CA LEU A 531 -49.12 -17.03 20.31
C LEU A 531 -48.13 -17.05 19.15
N GLN A 532 -47.87 -15.87 18.59
CA GLN A 532 -46.87 -15.67 17.54
C GLN A 532 -45.61 -15.11 18.17
N VAL A 533 -44.54 -15.91 18.15
CA VAL A 533 -43.22 -15.53 18.68
C VAL A 533 -42.34 -15.12 17.52
N LYS A 534 -41.62 -14.01 17.70
CA LYS A 534 -40.61 -13.49 16.78
C LYS A 534 -39.23 -13.75 17.37
N ALA A 535 -38.35 -14.34 16.58
CA ALA A 535 -36.90 -14.31 16.79
C ALA A 535 -36.31 -13.24 15.89
N GLN A 536 -35.51 -12.34 16.45
CA GLN A 536 -34.89 -11.23 15.74
C GLN A 536 -33.42 -11.17 16.11
N ASP A 537 -32.54 -11.08 15.11
CA ASP A 537 -31.12 -10.88 15.34
C ASP A 537 -30.81 -9.47 15.88
N GLY A 538 -29.54 -9.25 16.22
CA GLY A 538 -29.02 -7.95 16.64
C GLY A 538 -28.49 -7.10 15.49
N GLY A 539 -28.61 -7.55 14.25
CA GLY A 539 -27.99 -6.96 13.07
C GLY A 539 -28.58 -5.62 12.64
N SER A 540 -27.97 -4.99 11.64
CA SER A 540 -28.39 -3.70 11.09
C SER A 540 -28.29 -3.71 9.56
N PRO A 541 -29.41 -3.88 8.82
CA PRO A 541 -30.79 -4.00 9.31
C PRO A 541 -31.04 -5.34 10.05
N PRO A 542 -31.93 -5.37 11.05
CA PRO A 542 -32.21 -6.61 11.76
C PRO A 542 -33.11 -7.53 10.94
N LEU A 543 -32.77 -8.81 10.85
CA LEU A 543 -33.59 -9.85 10.25
C LEU A 543 -34.35 -10.62 11.32
N SER A 544 -35.50 -11.18 10.93
CA SER A 544 -36.37 -11.85 11.87
C SER A 544 -37.25 -12.90 11.23
N SER A 545 -37.60 -13.91 12.01
CA SER A 545 -38.59 -14.93 11.64
C SER A 545 -39.63 -15.07 12.74
N ASN A 546 -40.80 -15.59 12.36
CA ASN A 546 -41.94 -15.78 13.25
C ASN A 546 -42.33 -17.26 13.29
N VAL A 547 -42.75 -17.73 14.45
CA VAL A 547 -43.29 -19.08 14.64
C VAL A 547 -44.58 -19.04 15.44
N THR A 548 -45.51 -19.94 15.09
CA THR A 548 -46.77 -20.07 15.80
C THR A 548 -46.67 -21.15 16.86
N VAL A 549 -47.02 -20.81 18.09
CA VAL A 549 -47.06 -21.74 19.21
C VAL A 549 -48.51 -21.86 19.66
N ARG A 550 -49.02 -23.09 19.69
CA ARG A 550 -50.35 -23.42 20.22
C ARG A 550 -50.21 -24.02 21.60
N VAL A 551 -50.89 -23.42 22.57
CA VAL A 551 -50.90 -23.89 23.95
C VAL A 551 -52.26 -24.51 24.23
N PHE A 552 -52.26 -25.79 24.58
CA PHE A 552 -53.42 -26.56 24.99
C PHE A 552 -53.42 -26.68 26.50
N ILE A 553 -54.54 -26.32 27.13
CA ILE A 553 -54.72 -26.50 28.56
C ILE A 553 -55.32 -27.89 28.80
N LEU A 554 -54.74 -28.63 29.73
CA LEU A 554 -55.22 -29.94 30.15
C LEU A 554 -56.07 -29.80 31.40
N ASP A 555 -57.32 -30.22 31.27
CA ASP A 555 -58.32 -30.35 32.33
C ASP A 555 -57.86 -31.29 33.47
N ARG A 556 -58.08 -30.85 34.71
CA ARG A 556 -57.88 -31.55 35.97
C ARG A 556 -59.16 -31.44 36.79
N ASN A 557 -59.60 -32.57 37.35
CA ASN A 557 -60.82 -32.66 38.14
C ASN A 557 -60.80 -31.80 39.42
N ASP A 558 -61.08 -30.51 39.31
CA ASP A 558 -61.09 -29.52 40.39
C ASP A 558 -62.49 -28.93 40.65
N ASN A 559 -63.43 -29.11 39.72
CA ASN A 559 -64.83 -28.82 39.94
C ASN A 559 -65.58 -30.06 40.43
N SER A 560 -66.35 -29.90 41.50
CA SER A 560 -67.22 -30.98 42.00
C SER A 560 -68.59 -30.93 41.33
N PRO A 561 -69.26 -32.08 41.09
CA PRO A 561 -70.59 -32.12 40.49
C PRO A 561 -71.59 -31.23 41.23
N ARG A 562 -72.23 -30.29 40.52
CA ARG A 562 -73.26 -29.40 41.08
C ARG A 562 -74.66 -29.93 40.76
N ILE A 563 -75.44 -30.17 41.81
CA ILE A 563 -76.83 -30.63 41.68
C ILE A 563 -77.73 -29.42 41.39
N LEU A 564 -78.41 -29.43 40.24
CA LEU A 564 -79.35 -28.39 39.80
C LEU A 564 -80.77 -28.68 40.25
N SER A 565 -81.17 -29.95 40.24
CA SER A 565 -82.50 -30.39 40.62
C SER A 565 -82.44 -31.67 41.47
N PRO A 566 -83.18 -31.76 42.59
CA PRO A 566 -84.05 -30.71 43.14
C PRO A 566 -83.27 -29.55 43.79
N SER A 567 -83.83 -28.33 43.75
CA SER A 567 -83.19 -27.11 44.26
C SER A 567 -82.96 -27.17 45.77
N GLN A 568 -81.71 -27.00 46.21
CA GLN A 568 -81.36 -26.85 47.62
C GLN A 568 -81.62 -25.39 48.07
N GLU A 569 -82.86 -25.04 48.39
CA GLU A 569 -83.12 -23.75 49.06
C GLU A 569 -82.80 -23.85 50.56
N ALA A 570 -81.96 -22.92 51.02
CA ALA A 570 -81.61 -22.55 52.40
C ALA A 570 -81.69 -23.64 53.49
N LYS A 571 -80.52 -24.00 54.05
CA LYS A 571 -80.32 -24.76 55.30
C LYS A 571 -81.54 -24.68 56.24
N GLY A 572 -82.39 -25.70 56.24
CA GLY A 572 -83.46 -25.86 57.23
C GLY A 572 -84.83 -26.30 56.71
N SER A 573 -85.13 -26.18 55.41
CA SER A 573 -86.38 -26.71 54.85
C SER A 573 -86.13 -28.01 54.08
N ALA A 574 -86.50 -29.14 54.67
CA ALA A 574 -86.49 -30.43 53.98
C ALA A 574 -87.52 -30.36 52.83
N LEU A 575 -87.06 -30.30 51.57
CA LEU A 575 -87.95 -30.47 50.41
C LEU A 575 -88.55 -31.88 50.50
N PHE A 576 -89.85 -31.94 50.71
CA PHE A 576 -90.60 -33.19 50.72
C PHE A 576 -91.25 -33.39 49.36
N GLU A 577 -90.88 -34.46 48.67
CA GLU A 577 -91.52 -34.84 47.42
C GLU A 577 -92.57 -35.91 47.68
N MET A 578 -93.75 -35.69 47.13
CA MET A 578 -94.92 -36.51 47.42
C MET A 578 -95.04 -37.64 46.40
N VAL A 579 -95.16 -38.87 46.89
CA VAL A 579 -95.33 -40.07 46.06
C VAL A 579 -96.66 -40.74 46.39
N PRO A 580 -97.53 -41.04 45.42
CA PRO A 580 -98.80 -41.73 45.70
C PRO A 580 -98.54 -43.16 46.20
N ARG A 581 -99.31 -43.64 47.19
CA ARG A 581 -99.18 -45.03 47.69
C ARG A 581 -99.63 -46.05 46.63
N SER A 582 -100.51 -45.64 45.73
CA SER A 582 -100.91 -46.36 44.51
C SER A 582 -99.81 -46.48 43.44
N ALA A 583 -98.61 -45.93 43.66
CA ALA A 583 -97.49 -46.07 42.73
C ALA A 583 -97.07 -47.54 42.52
N GLU A 584 -97.14 -48.01 41.27
CA GLU A 584 -96.67 -49.33 40.86
C GLU A 584 -95.14 -49.42 40.83
N ALA A 585 -94.60 -50.63 40.63
CA ALA A 585 -93.17 -50.82 40.41
C ALA A 585 -92.73 -50.12 39.11
N GLY A 586 -91.65 -49.33 39.20
CA GLY A 586 -91.10 -48.55 38.08
C GLY A 586 -91.63 -47.11 37.99
N TYR A 587 -92.46 -46.66 38.94
CA TYR A 587 -92.95 -45.29 39.02
C TYR A 587 -91.79 -44.29 39.18
N LEU A 588 -91.76 -43.25 38.34
CA LEU A 588 -90.75 -42.19 38.41
C LEU A 588 -91.09 -41.26 39.59
N VAL A 589 -90.28 -41.32 40.63
CA VAL A 589 -90.39 -40.46 41.79
C VAL A 589 -89.91 -39.06 41.44
N THR A 590 -88.65 -38.98 41.03
CA THR A 590 -88.01 -37.73 40.62
C THR A 590 -86.74 -38.00 39.85
N LYS A 591 -86.11 -36.94 39.35
CA LYS A 591 -84.85 -37.01 38.62
C LYS A 591 -83.84 -36.05 39.24
N VAL A 592 -82.72 -36.60 39.68
CA VAL A 592 -81.57 -35.80 40.11
C VAL A 592 -80.83 -35.35 38.86
N VAL A 593 -80.79 -34.03 38.66
CA VAL A 593 -80.03 -33.41 37.57
C VAL A 593 -78.83 -32.73 38.17
N ALA A 594 -77.65 -33.07 37.68
CA ALA A 594 -76.38 -32.49 38.09
C ALA A 594 -75.57 -32.12 36.84
N VAL A 595 -74.69 -31.14 37.00
CA VAL A 595 -73.74 -30.68 35.98
C VAL A 595 -72.37 -30.62 36.61
N ASP A 596 -71.36 -30.94 35.82
CA ASP A 596 -69.97 -30.68 36.17
C ASP A 596 -69.42 -29.62 35.22
N ALA A 597 -68.51 -28.78 35.72
CA ALA A 597 -67.90 -27.73 34.91
C ALA A 597 -66.74 -28.28 34.06
N ASP A 598 -66.12 -29.36 34.52
CA ASP A 598 -64.98 -30.01 33.86
C ASP A 598 -65.37 -30.63 32.50
N SER A 599 -64.45 -31.37 31.87
CA SER A 599 -64.67 -32.04 30.60
C SER A 599 -64.27 -33.52 30.59
N GLY A 600 -64.75 -34.25 29.59
CA GLY A 600 -64.42 -35.67 29.41
C GLY A 600 -64.80 -36.54 30.60
N HIS A 601 -63.83 -37.23 31.18
CA HIS A 601 -64.06 -38.12 32.34
C HIS A 601 -64.31 -37.34 33.64
N ASN A 602 -63.76 -36.13 33.77
CA ASN A 602 -63.91 -35.27 34.94
C ASN A 602 -65.35 -34.73 35.04
N ALA A 603 -66.06 -34.57 33.92
CA ALA A 603 -67.50 -34.27 33.90
C ALA A 603 -68.42 -35.48 33.70
N TRP A 604 -67.89 -36.71 33.70
CA TRP A 604 -68.72 -37.90 33.50
C TRP A 604 -69.44 -38.30 34.78
N LEU A 605 -70.71 -37.92 34.89
CA LEU A 605 -71.49 -38.12 36.10
C LEU A 605 -72.05 -39.55 36.23
N SER A 606 -72.02 -40.06 37.46
CA SER A 606 -72.67 -41.30 37.85
C SER A 606 -73.44 -41.13 39.16
N TYR A 607 -74.61 -41.77 39.23
CA TYR A 607 -75.57 -41.61 40.32
C TYR A 607 -75.66 -42.89 41.15
N HIS A 608 -75.55 -42.76 42.47
CA HIS A 608 -75.61 -43.88 43.41
C HIS A 608 -76.48 -43.56 44.62
N ILE A 609 -77.23 -44.54 45.13
CA ILE A 609 -77.92 -44.43 46.41
C ILE A 609 -76.94 -44.88 47.50
N ILE A 610 -76.58 -43.98 48.41
CA ILE A 610 -75.68 -44.29 49.54
C ILE A 610 -76.44 -44.58 50.83
N GLN A 611 -77.64 -44.00 50.99
CA GLN A 611 -78.49 -44.23 52.14
C GLN A 611 -79.95 -44.22 51.70
N ALA A 612 -80.73 -45.19 52.17
CA ALA A 612 -82.17 -45.25 52.00
C ALA A 612 -82.79 -45.76 53.29
N THR A 613 -83.92 -45.19 53.71
CA THR A 613 -84.72 -45.74 54.82
C THR A 613 -85.10 -47.20 54.53
N GLU A 614 -85.47 -47.51 53.28
CA GLU A 614 -85.71 -48.87 52.79
C GLU A 614 -84.83 -49.18 51.56
N PRO A 615 -83.70 -49.91 51.71
CA PRO A 615 -82.70 -50.11 50.65
C PRO A 615 -83.19 -50.82 49.38
N ALA A 616 -84.24 -51.63 49.48
CA ALA A 616 -84.81 -52.38 48.36
C ALA A 616 -86.02 -51.69 47.70
N PHE A 617 -86.37 -50.48 48.14
CA PHE A 617 -87.60 -49.81 47.70
C PHE A 617 -87.38 -48.84 46.54
N PHE A 618 -86.16 -48.33 46.36
CA PHE A 618 -85.82 -47.38 45.31
C PHE A 618 -84.66 -47.88 44.46
N THR A 619 -84.70 -47.55 43.18
CA THR A 619 -83.59 -47.73 42.24
C THR A 619 -83.24 -46.39 41.63
N VAL A 620 -81.94 -46.14 41.42
CA VAL A 620 -81.46 -44.96 40.69
C VAL A 620 -80.80 -45.41 39.39
N GLY A 621 -81.15 -44.76 38.28
CA GLY A 621 -80.44 -44.96 37.02
C GLY A 621 -79.02 -44.40 37.12
N SER A 622 -78.00 -45.27 36.95
CA SER A 622 -76.59 -44.91 37.16
C SER A 622 -76.09 -43.76 36.29
N HIS A 623 -76.74 -43.49 35.15
CA HIS A 623 -76.36 -42.43 34.21
C HIS A 623 -77.50 -41.45 33.89
N THR A 624 -78.72 -41.75 34.32
CA THR A 624 -79.89 -40.90 34.05
C THR A 624 -80.29 -40.06 35.26
N GLY A 625 -79.87 -40.45 36.47
CA GLY A 625 -80.29 -39.79 37.71
C GLY A 625 -81.78 -39.97 38.03
N GLU A 626 -82.50 -40.82 37.28
CA GLU A 626 -83.91 -41.11 37.51
C GLU A 626 -84.08 -42.04 38.70
N ILE A 627 -84.92 -41.65 39.65
CA ILE A 627 -85.25 -42.45 40.82
C ILE A 627 -86.60 -43.07 40.60
N ARG A 628 -86.66 -44.39 40.66
CA ARG A 628 -87.89 -45.16 40.46
C ARG A 628 -88.16 -46.09 41.62
N THR A 629 -89.44 -46.34 41.88
CA THR A 629 -89.86 -47.37 42.84
C THR A 629 -89.46 -48.76 42.31
N ALA A 630 -88.81 -49.57 43.14
CA ALA A 630 -88.41 -50.93 42.77
C ALA A 630 -89.58 -51.93 42.91
N ARG A 631 -90.49 -51.65 43.85
CA ARG A 631 -91.68 -52.44 44.19
C ARG A 631 -92.80 -51.51 44.66
N ALA A 632 -94.04 -52.01 44.70
CA ALA A 632 -95.18 -51.26 45.23
C ALA A 632 -95.07 -51.01 46.76
N PHE A 633 -95.67 -49.92 47.22
CA PHE A 633 -95.72 -49.53 48.64
C PHE A 633 -96.54 -50.56 49.44
N MET A 634 -96.01 -51.01 50.59
CA MET A 634 -96.71 -51.90 51.51
C MET A 634 -97.07 -51.15 52.79
N GLU A 635 -98.17 -51.49 53.45
CA GLU A 635 -98.61 -50.82 54.71
C GLU A 635 -97.59 -50.88 55.86
N LYS A 636 -96.59 -51.79 55.78
CA LYS A 636 -95.48 -51.89 56.74
C LYS A 636 -94.33 -50.90 56.48
N ASP A 637 -94.29 -50.31 55.28
CA ASP A 637 -93.22 -49.40 54.88
C ASP A 637 -93.46 -48.03 55.54
N ALA A 638 -92.39 -47.37 55.98
CA ALA A 638 -92.52 -46.03 56.56
C ALA A 638 -93.07 -45.04 55.52
N ALA A 639 -94.09 -44.27 55.90
CA ALA A 639 -94.68 -43.24 55.03
C ALA A 639 -93.68 -42.12 54.71
N LYS A 640 -92.75 -41.82 55.63
CA LYS A 640 -91.59 -40.96 55.37
C LYS A 640 -90.39 -41.82 54.97
N GLN A 641 -89.87 -41.57 53.78
CA GLN A 641 -88.67 -42.21 53.27
C GLN A 641 -87.58 -41.16 53.10
N LYS A 642 -86.37 -41.44 53.57
CA LYS A 642 -85.20 -40.58 53.38
C LYS A 642 -84.24 -41.29 52.44
N LEU A 643 -83.90 -40.64 51.33
CA LEU A 643 -82.90 -41.09 50.36
C LEU A 643 -81.74 -40.11 50.34
N VAL A 644 -80.52 -40.63 50.35
CA VAL A 644 -79.32 -39.83 50.10
C VAL A 644 -78.67 -40.37 48.84
N ILE A 645 -78.58 -39.51 47.84
CA ILE A 645 -78.03 -39.81 46.53
C ILE A 645 -76.70 -39.11 46.40
N LEU A 646 -75.70 -39.89 46.00
CA LEU A 646 -74.37 -39.45 45.65
C LEU A 646 -74.30 -39.30 44.14
N VAL A 647 -74.01 -38.09 43.68
CA VAL A 647 -73.54 -37.84 42.32
C VAL A 647 -72.02 -37.78 42.41
N LYS A 648 -71.33 -38.63 41.66
CA LYS A 648 -69.87 -38.60 41.56
C LYS A 648 -69.46 -38.49 40.10
N ASP A 649 -68.41 -37.73 39.84
CA ASP A 649 -67.75 -37.76 38.54
C ASP A 649 -66.92 -39.05 38.37
N ASN A 650 -66.24 -39.17 37.23
CA ASN A 650 -65.29 -40.24 36.94
C ASN A 650 -63.85 -39.72 36.80
N GLY A 651 -63.57 -38.55 37.40
CA GLY A 651 -62.24 -37.96 37.46
C GLY A 651 -61.32 -38.68 38.43
N GLN A 652 -60.04 -38.31 38.44
CA GLN A 652 -59.05 -38.82 39.39
C GLN A 652 -58.33 -37.66 40.09
N PRO A 653 -58.57 -37.42 41.39
CA PRO A 653 -59.50 -38.14 42.28
C PRO A 653 -60.97 -37.83 41.95
N PRO A 654 -61.90 -38.77 42.19
CA PRO A 654 -63.31 -38.51 41.89
C PRO A 654 -63.90 -37.55 42.91
N LEU A 655 -64.56 -36.49 42.44
CA LEU A 655 -65.30 -35.55 43.27
C LEU A 655 -66.78 -35.93 43.27
N SER A 656 -67.49 -35.51 44.32
CA SER A 656 -68.88 -35.91 44.50
C SER A 656 -69.68 -34.91 45.30
N ALA A 657 -70.98 -34.88 45.01
CA ALA A 657 -71.97 -34.13 45.76
C ALA A 657 -73.09 -35.05 46.21
N THR A 658 -73.66 -34.75 47.38
CA THR A 658 -74.79 -35.52 47.92
C THR A 658 -76.04 -34.66 47.98
N VAL A 659 -77.18 -35.27 47.66
CA VAL A 659 -78.51 -34.69 47.88
C VAL A 659 -79.33 -35.62 48.74
N THR A 660 -80.00 -35.04 49.75
CA THR A 660 -80.97 -35.76 50.57
C THR A 660 -82.36 -35.45 50.07
N LEU A 661 -83.09 -36.48 49.65
CA LEU A 661 -84.50 -36.41 49.29
C LEU A 661 -85.32 -36.96 50.44
N ASN A 662 -86.27 -36.16 50.91
CA ASN A 662 -87.27 -36.64 51.84
C ASN A 662 -88.54 -36.88 51.04
N LEU A 663 -89.04 -38.10 51.05
CA LEU A 663 -90.23 -38.49 50.32
C LEU A 663 -91.35 -38.79 51.31
N VAL A 664 -92.58 -38.40 50.96
CA VAL A 664 -93.78 -38.69 51.76
C VAL A 664 -94.78 -39.46 50.90
N PHE A 665 -95.17 -40.64 51.37
CA PHE A 665 -96.16 -41.50 50.73
C PHE A 665 -97.57 -41.19 51.23
N ALA A 666 -98.36 -40.53 50.39
CA ALA A 666 -99.72 -40.10 50.69
C ALA A 666 -100.56 -40.06 49.40
N GLU A 667 -101.88 -40.24 49.50
CA GLU A 667 -102.76 -40.13 48.31
C GLU A 667 -103.13 -38.66 48.02
N ASN A 668 -103.07 -37.79 49.02
CA ASN A 668 -103.36 -36.37 48.90
C ASN A 668 -102.50 -35.49 49.83
N PHE A 669 -102.36 -34.20 49.49
CA PHE A 669 -101.51 -33.26 50.23
C PHE A 669 -101.96 -33.05 51.70
N GLN A 670 -103.25 -33.24 51.99
CA GLN A 670 -103.80 -33.14 53.36
C GLN A 670 -103.29 -34.28 54.27
N GLU A 671 -103.06 -35.46 53.73
CA GLU A 671 -102.48 -36.61 54.42
C GLU A 671 -100.95 -36.46 54.62
N ALA A 672 -100.26 -35.73 53.73
CA ALA A 672 -98.82 -35.47 53.84
C ALA A 672 -98.45 -34.35 54.84
N LEU A 673 -99.37 -33.41 55.10
CA LEU A 673 -99.15 -32.22 55.94
C LEU A 673 -98.73 -32.49 57.40
N PRO A 674 -99.29 -33.48 58.13
CA PRO A 674 -98.86 -33.83 59.49
C PRO A 674 -97.44 -34.42 59.49
N GLU A 675 -97.08 -35.12 58.42
CA GLU A 675 -95.79 -35.76 58.25
C GLU A 675 -94.67 -34.78 57.86
N MET A 676 -94.99 -33.72 57.13
CA MET A 676 -94.02 -32.67 56.77
C MET A 676 -93.68 -31.71 57.94
N LYS A 677 -94.49 -31.66 59.01
CA LYS A 677 -94.42 -30.64 60.08
C LYS A 677 -93.66 -31.04 61.36
N SER A 678 -93.00 -32.19 61.43
CA SER A 678 -92.37 -32.65 62.67
C SER A 678 -90.86 -32.31 62.77
N GLN A 679 -90.52 -31.07 63.12
CA GLN A 679 -89.42 -30.75 64.04
C GLN A 679 -89.54 -29.32 64.62
N PRO A 680 -88.98 -29.07 65.82
CA PRO A 680 -89.37 -28.01 66.74
C PRO A 680 -88.85 -26.64 66.32
N SER A 681 -89.73 -25.64 66.32
CA SER A 681 -89.37 -24.23 66.29
C SER A 681 -88.68 -23.84 67.60
N SER A 682 -87.37 -23.57 67.58
CA SER A 682 -86.68 -22.86 68.66
C SER A 682 -87.14 -21.40 68.71
N PRO A 683 -87.53 -20.85 69.88
CA PRO A 683 -88.04 -19.49 69.99
C PRO A 683 -86.88 -18.52 70.27
N ASP A 684 -86.10 -18.18 69.25
CA ASP A 684 -85.09 -17.12 69.35
C ASP A 684 -84.98 -16.40 68.00
N TYR A 685 -86.01 -15.64 67.62
CA TYR A 685 -85.94 -14.76 66.43
C TYR A 685 -86.80 -13.48 66.55
N GLN A 686 -87.37 -13.18 67.72
CA GLN A 686 -88.18 -11.97 67.94
C GLN A 686 -87.54 -10.95 68.90
N SER A 687 -86.44 -11.27 69.57
CA SER A 687 -85.74 -10.37 70.50
C SER A 687 -84.75 -9.41 69.82
N ASP A 688 -84.13 -9.79 68.70
CA ASP A 688 -83.06 -9.00 68.07
C ASP A 688 -83.58 -7.82 67.23
N LEU A 689 -84.77 -7.92 66.65
CA LEU A 689 -85.32 -6.86 65.78
C LEU A 689 -85.66 -5.57 66.57
N GLN A 690 -86.08 -5.71 67.82
CA GLN A 690 -86.35 -4.56 68.70
C GLN A 690 -85.07 -3.90 69.21
N PHE A 691 -83.99 -4.66 69.39
CA PHE A 691 -82.68 -4.12 69.76
C PHE A 691 -82.05 -3.29 68.63
N TYR A 692 -82.06 -3.80 67.39
CA TYR A 692 -81.53 -3.06 66.24
C TYR A 692 -82.35 -1.78 65.92
N LEU A 693 -83.66 -1.78 66.16
CA LEU A 693 -84.50 -0.59 66.00
C LEU A 693 -84.17 0.51 67.03
N VAL A 694 -83.98 0.14 68.29
CA VAL A 694 -83.58 1.07 69.36
C VAL A 694 -82.16 1.59 69.14
N LEU A 695 -81.25 0.72 68.69
CA LEU A 695 -79.87 1.09 68.34
C LEU A 695 -79.82 2.06 67.15
N ALA A 696 -80.65 1.85 66.12
CA ALA A 696 -80.77 2.76 64.98
C ALA A 696 -81.34 4.13 65.38
N LEU A 697 -82.37 4.17 66.25
CA LEU A 697 -82.93 5.43 66.76
C LEU A 697 -81.93 6.21 67.63
N ALA A 698 -81.13 5.51 68.45
CA ALA A 698 -80.06 6.13 69.24
C ALA A 698 -78.93 6.70 68.36
N LEU A 699 -78.51 5.96 67.31
CA LEU A 699 -77.50 6.40 66.35
C LEU A 699 -77.94 7.63 65.55
N MET A 700 -79.20 7.66 65.11
CA MET A 700 -79.76 8.81 64.38
C MET A 700 -79.87 10.06 65.27
N SER A 701 -80.24 9.90 66.55
CA SER A 701 -80.24 10.99 67.53
C SER A 701 -78.84 11.53 67.83
N PHE A 702 -77.84 10.63 67.97
CA PHE A 702 -76.44 11.00 68.17
C PHE A 702 -75.85 11.76 66.98
N LEU A 703 -76.09 11.29 65.75
CA LEU A 703 -75.65 11.96 64.52
C LEU A 703 -76.32 13.33 64.35
N PHE A 704 -77.59 13.47 64.73
CA PHE A 704 -78.29 14.76 64.73
C PHE A 704 -77.70 15.75 65.76
N LEU A 705 -77.39 15.29 66.99
CA LEU A 705 -76.74 16.11 68.00
C LEU A 705 -75.31 16.52 67.58
N LEU A 706 -74.54 15.61 66.99
CA LEU A 706 -73.19 15.86 66.50
C LEU A 706 -73.18 16.91 65.38
N THR A 707 -74.12 16.84 64.44
CA THR A 707 -74.24 17.81 63.34
C THR A 707 -74.69 19.19 63.84
N VAL A 708 -75.58 19.27 64.84
CA VAL A 708 -75.95 20.54 65.48
C VAL A 708 -74.77 21.15 66.25
N ILE A 709 -73.99 20.36 66.98
CA ILE A 709 -72.79 20.83 67.70
C ILE A 709 -71.72 21.31 66.72
N LEU A 710 -71.47 20.58 65.62
CA LEU A 710 -70.53 20.99 64.57
C LEU A 710 -71.01 22.26 63.86
N ALA A 711 -72.31 22.41 63.59
CA ALA A 711 -72.87 23.63 63.00
C ALA A 711 -72.75 24.84 63.93
N VAL A 712 -72.92 24.65 65.25
CA VAL A 712 -72.72 25.70 66.27
C VAL A 712 -71.24 26.08 66.41
N LEU A 713 -70.31 25.11 66.39
CA LEU A 713 -68.86 25.33 66.40
C LEU A 713 -68.37 26.05 65.13
N MET A 714 -68.92 25.71 63.96
CA MET A 714 -68.58 26.37 62.69
C MET A 714 -69.17 27.78 62.58
N LYS A 715 -70.32 28.06 63.23
CA LYS A 715 -70.88 29.41 63.34
C LYS A 715 -70.23 30.27 64.43
N LEU A 716 -69.60 29.68 65.45
CA LEU A 716 -68.85 30.40 66.49
C LEU A 716 -67.40 30.73 66.10
N ARG A 717 -66.82 30.09 65.07
CA ARG A 717 -65.46 30.38 64.58
C ARG A 717 -65.36 31.44 63.48
N ARG A 718 -66.47 32.09 63.11
CA ARG A 718 -66.48 33.23 62.17
C ARG A 718 -66.55 34.56 62.92
N SER A 719 -65.56 34.83 63.79
CA SER A 719 -65.29 36.16 64.36
C SER A 719 -63.95 36.14 65.12
N GLY A 720 -62.94 36.90 64.65
CA GLY A 720 -61.76 37.26 65.45
C GLY A 720 -60.38 36.91 64.88
N ASN A 721 -59.75 37.86 64.20
CA ASN A 721 -58.27 38.05 64.10
C ASN A 721 -57.81 38.94 65.30
N PRO A 722 -56.51 39.27 65.54
CA PRO A 722 -55.23 38.52 65.55
C PRO A 722 -54.36 38.81 66.83
N LYS A 723 -53.05 38.46 66.80
CA LYS A 723 -51.88 38.95 67.63
C LYS A 723 -51.61 38.20 68.96
N PHE A 724 -50.40 37.99 69.50
CA PHE A 724 -49.12 38.73 69.45
C PHE A 724 -47.95 37.94 70.12
N LEU A 725 -46.77 37.92 69.45
CA LEU A 725 -45.35 38.06 69.91
C LEU A 725 -44.71 37.26 71.11
N GLN A 726 -43.60 36.53 70.88
CA GLN A 726 -42.14 36.85 71.12
C GLN A 726 -41.65 36.51 72.55
N CYS A 727 -40.45 35.98 72.86
CA CYS A 727 -39.08 35.91 72.32
C CYS A 727 -38.47 34.53 72.73
N PHE A 728 -37.46 33.95 72.08
CA PHE A 728 -36.03 34.30 72.16
C PHE A 728 -35.27 33.78 70.94
N ALA A 729 -34.39 34.62 70.39
CA ALA A 729 -33.32 34.30 69.44
C ALA A 729 -32.09 33.74 70.21
N PRO A 730 -30.97 33.26 69.61
CA PRO A 730 -30.40 33.73 68.34
C PRO A 730 -29.77 32.66 67.40
N VAL A 731 -29.58 33.07 66.14
CA VAL A 731 -28.65 32.54 65.10
C VAL A 731 -27.21 33.09 65.46
N PRO A 732 -26.03 32.71 64.90
CA PRO A 732 -25.79 32.05 63.61
C PRO A 732 -24.46 31.22 63.41
N HIS A 733 -24.26 30.76 62.15
CA HIS A 733 -22.98 30.60 61.40
C HIS A 733 -22.09 29.32 61.48
N SER A 734 -21.99 28.70 60.29
CA SER A 734 -20.77 28.54 59.45
C SER A 734 -19.94 27.23 59.46
N LYS A 735 -19.74 26.76 58.21
CA LYS A 735 -18.53 26.23 57.55
C LYS A 735 -17.74 25.04 58.15
N ALA A 736 -17.58 24.07 57.23
CA ALA A 736 -16.37 23.32 56.87
C ALA A 736 -16.02 22.05 57.67
N GLY A 737 -15.65 21.02 56.90
CA GLY A 737 -14.60 20.08 57.28
C GLY A 737 -14.99 18.61 57.38
N ALA A 738 -14.83 17.90 56.25
CA ALA A 738 -14.28 16.56 56.05
C ALA A 738 -14.45 15.45 57.11
N ILE A 739 -14.77 14.22 56.66
CA ILE A 739 -13.95 12.99 56.78
C ILE A 739 -14.80 11.76 56.35
N PHE A 740 -14.33 11.04 55.34
CA PHE A 740 -14.55 9.60 55.05
C PHE A 740 -13.14 8.94 55.09
N PRO A 741 -12.92 7.60 55.13
CA PRO A 741 -13.81 6.42 54.95
C PRO A 741 -13.52 5.33 56.06
N PRO A 742 -13.78 3.99 55.95
CA PRO A 742 -14.36 3.18 54.86
C PRO A 742 -15.33 2.01 55.23
N ASN A 743 -16.04 1.49 54.22
CA ASN A 743 -16.27 0.06 53.85
C ASN A 743 -17.71 -0.38 53.51
N PHE A 744 -17.86 -0.85 52.25
CA PHE A 744 -18.87 -1.72 51.60
C PHE A 744 -20.19 -1.14 51.05
N GLU A 745 -20.28 -1.04 49.72
CA GLU A 745 -21.49 -0.95 48.88
C GLU A 745 -21.32 -1.78 47.58
N ASP A 746 -22.43 -2.40 47.13
CA ASP A 746 -22.81 -2.86 45.78
C ASP A 746 -24.34 -2.59 45.69
N GLY A 747 -24.99 -2.03 44.65
CA GLY A 747 -24.59 -1.48 43.36
C GLY A 747 -25.81 -0.95 42.56
N THR A 748 -25.52 -0.24 41.45
CA THR A 748 -26.36 0.15 40.27
C THR A 748 -27.43 1.25 40.47
N LEU A 749 -27.57 2.35 39.70
CA LEU A 749 -27.01 3.02 38.48
C LEU A 749 -26.76 4.53 38.85
N PRO A 750 -26.44 5.55 37.99
CA PRO A 750 -26.28 5.75 36.52
C PRO A 750 -24.99 6.56 36.10
N TYR A 751 -24.66 6.86 34.83
CA TYR A 751 -24.84 8.21 34.21
C TYR A 751 -23.98 8.44 32.93
N SER A 752 -24.51 9.33 32.06
CA SER A 752 -23.89 10.50 31.37
C SER A 752 -22.62 10.39 30.51
N TYR A 753 -22.70 11.00 29.32
CA TYR A 753 -21.56 11.45 28.51
C TYR A 753 -21.09 12.86 28.92
N GLN A 754 -19.77 13.04 29.05
CA GLN A 754 -19.16 14.36 28.99
C GLN A 754 -17.88 14.32 28.12
N LEU A 755 -17.80 15.34 27.27
CA LEU A 755 -16.73 15.71 26.36
C LEU A 755 -15.37 15.87 27.06
N CYS A 756 -14.30 15.45 26.38
CA CYS A 756 -12.96 16.03 26.58
C CYS A 756 -12.29 16.32 25.23
N LEU A 757 -12.02 17.62 25.03
CA LEU A 757 -11.18 18.19 23.97
C LEU A 757 -9.70 17.85 24.24
N SER A 758 -8.97 17.48 23.18
CA SER A 758 -7.50 17.58 23.17
C SER A 758 -7.07 18.94 22.60
N SER A 759 -6.34 19.71 23.40
CA SER A 759 -5.71 20.97 23.02
C SER A 759 -4.27 20.71 22.58
N GLU A 760 -4.01 20.72 21.27
CA GLU A 760 -2.75 21.20 20.67
C GLU A 760 -2.90 21.35 19.16
N SER A 761 -3.02 22.59 18.68
CA SER A 761 -2.47 23.10 17.41
C SER A 761 -3.16 24.40 17.02
N ARG A 762 -2.46 25.51 17.24
CA ARG A 762 -2.75 26.79 16.59
C ARG A 762 -2.35 26.69 15.13
N LYS A 763 -3.32 26.73 14.21
CA LYS A 763 -3.27 27.48 12.95
C LYS A 763 -4.66 27.48 12.30
N ASN A 764 -5.12 28.68 11.99
CA ASN A 764 -6.34 28.94 11.22
C ASN A 764 -6.19 28.44 9.78
N GLU A 765 -7.36 28.20 9.18
CA GLU A 765 -7.63 27.91 7.76
C GLU A 765 -7.38 26.46 7.29
N VAL A 766 -8.49 25.74 7.07
CA VAL A 766 -8.55 24.74 5.99
C VAL A 766 -9.74 25.05 5.11
N THR A 767 -9.38 25.42 3.90
CA THR A 767 -10.11 25.58 2.65
C THR A 767 -10.97 24.36 2.31
N PHE A 768 -12.22 24.61 1.91
CA PHE A 768 -12.99 23.63 1.14
C PHE A 768 -12.38 23.52 -0.27
N LEU A 769 -12.01 22.29 -0.67
CA LEU A 769 -11.74 21.98 -2.06
C LEU A 769 -13.05 22.09 -2.84
N SER A 770 -13.15 23.15 -3.63
CA SER A 770 -14.17 23.36 -4.63
C SER A 770 -13.92 22.42 -5.83
N PRO A 771 -14.98 21.82 -6.42
CA PRO A 771 -14.86 21.12 -7.68
C PRO A 771 -14.67 22.16 -8.79
N ASN A 772 -13.48 22.15 -9.40
CA ASN A 772 -13.15 22.96 -10.56
C ASN A 772 -13.79 22.32 -11.81
N VAL A 773 -15.03 22.70 -12.12
CA VAL A 773 -15.62 22.52 -13.46
C VAL A 773 -15.42 23.84 -14.19
N GLN A 774 -14.40 23.89 -15.06
CA GLN A 774 -14.25 25.01 -15.98
C GLN A 774 -15.27 24.87 -17.11
N ILE A 775 -16.31 25.69 -17.02
CA ILE A 775 -17.13 26.15 -18.14
C ILE A 775 -16.24 27.10 -18.95
N ALA A 776 -15.85 26.69 -20.16
CA ALA A 776 -15.24 27.59 -21.14
C ALA A 776 -16.34 28.23 -21.99
N GLY A 777 -16.56 29.52 -21.82
CA GLY A 777 -17.37 30.36 -22.68
C GLY A 777 -16.58 31.56 -23.20
N ASN A 778 -16.19 31.48 -24.48
CA ASN A 778 -15.94 32.51 -25.50
C ASN A 778 -15.00 33.69 -25.24
N VAL A 779 -14.16 34.00 -26.26
CA VAL A 779 -14.16 35.27 -27.03
C VAL A 779 -13.09 35.25 -28.17
N LEU A 780 -13.52 35.74 -29.36
CA LEU A 780 -12.79 36.26 -30.56
C LEU A 780 -12.19 35.31 -31.64
N GLY A 781 -12.99 35.08 -32.70
CA GLY A 781 -12.81 35.71 -34.03
C GLY A 781 -11.71 35.23 -34.99
N SER A 782 -12.07 34.46 -36.03
CA SER A 782 -11.89 34.83 -37.46
C SER A 782 -12.43 33.75 -38.41
N ASP A 783 -13.33 34.18 -39.30
CA ASP A 783 -13.62 33.77 -40.68
C ASP A 783 -13.26 32.35 -41.18
N ASN A 784 -14.28 31.57 -41.59
CA ASN A 784 -14.54 31.39 -43.03
C ASN A 784 -15.86 30.66 -43.37
N PHE A 785 -16.36 31.07 -44.53
CA PHE A 785 -17.61 30.78 -45.25
C PHE A 785 -17.91 29.30 -45.58
N GLY A 786 -19.21 28.96 -45.74
CA GLY A 786 -19.64 27.84 -46.61
C GLY A 786 -20.98 27.16 -46.32
N VAL A 787 -22.07 27.69 -46.86
CA VAL A 787 -23.50 27.28 -46.87
C VAL A 787 -23.75 26.20 -47.98
N PRO A 788 -24.93 25.54 -48.14
CA PRO A 788 -25.78 24.68 -47.29
C PRO A 788 -26.16 23.36 -48.04
N LEU A 789 -27.24 22.64 -47.64
CA LEU A 789 -28.36 22.13 -48.48
C LEU A 789 -29.20 21.14 -47.63
N THR A 790 -30.36 21.56 -47.09
CA THR A 790 -31.74 21.36 -47.60
C THR A 790 -32.21 19.91 -47.72
N GLY A 791 -33.33 19.59 -47.08
CA GLY A 791 -34.10 18.38 -47.35
C GLY A 791 -35.20 18.11 -46.32
N SER A 792 -36.33 18.79 -46.50
CA SER A 792 -37.61 18.62 -45.79
C SER A 792 -38.32 17.30 -46.08
N GLU A 793 -39.10 16.80 -45.12
CA GLU A 793 -40.46 16.18 -45.20
C GLU A 793 -40.64 15.33 -43.93
N GLN A 794 -41.39 15.71 -42.89
CA GLN A 794 -42.82 15.97 -42.72
C GLN A 794 -43.74 14.73 -42.78
N ASN A 795 -44.53 14.60 -41.71
CA ASN A 795 -45.67 13.71 -41.44
C ASN A 795 -45.33 12.34 -40.82
N ASN A 796 -45.89 11.86 -39.71
CA ASN A 796 -47.00 12.15 -38.78
C ASN A 796 -47.71 10.81 -38.53
N LEU A 797 -48.00 10.54 -37.24
CA LEU A 797 -48.98 9.57 -36.71
C LEU A 797 -48.54 8.10 -36.84
N HIS A 798 -48.67 7.23 -35.84
CA HIS A 798 -49.81 7.03 -34.95
C HIS A 798 -49.34 6.24 -33.71
N LEU A 799 -49.78 6.63 -32.52
CA LEU A 799 -49.75 5.80 -31.31
C LEU A 799 -51.06 5.01 -31.28
N GLU A 800 -50.97 3.68 -31.22
CA GLU A 800 -52.04 2.83 -30.69
C GLU A 800 -51.39 1.68 -29.92
N VAL A 801 -51.90 1.49 -28.71
CA VAL A 801 -51.40 0.60 -27.66
C VAL A 801 -51.97 -0.79 -27.88
N GLU A 802 -51.12 -1.82 -27.92
CA GLU A 802 -51.53 -3.18 -27.56
C GLU A 802 -50.48 -3.83 -26.64
N ASN A 803 -50.97 -4.21 -25.45
CA ASN A 803 -50.32 -5.13 -24.52
C ASN A 803 -49.90 -6.42 -25.24
N THR A 804 -48.65 -6.85 -25.08
CA THR A 804 -48.32 -8.22 -24.62
C THR A 804 -46.81 -8.42 -24.53
N GLU A 805 -46.44 -9.17 -23.49
CA GLU A 805 -45.10 -9.67 -23.19
C GLU A 805 -44.52 -10.55 -24.30
N LYS A 806 -43.17 -10.60 -24.34
CA LYS A 806 -42.26 -11.50 -25.09
C LYS A 806 -41.77 -11.00 -26.45
N PHE A 807 -40.53 -10.52 -26.48
CA PHE A 807 -39.74 -10.41 -27.70
C PHE A 807 -38.83 -11.63 -27.85
N TRP A 808 -39.06 -12.43 -28.91
CA TRP A 808 -38.02 -13.20 -29.57
C TRP A 808 -37.57 -12.42 -30.81
N VAL A 809 -36.26 -12.26 -31.01
CA VAL A 809 -35.73 -11.72 -32.26
C VAL A 809 -35.13 -12.87 -33.07
N GLN A 810 -35.78 -13.23 -34.17
CA GLN A 810 -35.19 -14.01 -35.26
C GLN A 810 -34.57 -13.04 -36.27
N LEU A 811 -33.27 -13.16 -36.53
CA LEU A 811 -32.60 -12.50 -37.65
C LEU A 811 -32.75 -13.38 -38.90
N LYS A 812 -33.17 -12.75 -40.00
CA LYS A 812 -33.24 -13.37 -41.33
C LYS A 812 -32.17 -12.71 -42.20
N ASP A 813 -31.15 -13.48 -42.57
CA ASP A 813 -30.10 -13.05 -43.49
C ASP A 813 -30.63 -12.94 -44.94
N GLN A 814 -30.21 -11.89 -45.63
CA GLN A 814 -30.09 -11.86 -47.09
C GLN A 814 -28.67 -11.45 -47.48
N ASP A 815 -28.03 -12.35 -48.22
CA ASP A 815 -26.95 -12.15 -49.19
C ASP A 815 -25.56 -11.71 -48.69
N GLY A 816 -24.78 -12.72 -48.26
CA GLY A 816 -23.61 -13.21 -49.00
C GLY A 816 -22.36 -12.32 -49.16
N GLY A 817 -21.33 -12.58 -48.34
CA GLY A 817 -19.94 -12.31 -48.76
C GLY A 817 -18.85 -12.16 -47.67
N SER A 818 -18.20 -13.28 -47.32
CA SER A 818 -16.84 -13.41 -46.75
C SER A 818 -16.59 -13.08 -45.26
N GLN A 819 -15.81 -13.97 -44.63
CA GLN A 819 -15.59 -14.16 -43.19
C GLN A 819 -14.43 -13.32 -42.61
N ALA A 820 -14.63 -12.69 -41.45
CA ALA A 820 -13.64 -12.48 -40.37
C ALA A 820 -14.38 -12.08 -39.07
N PRO A 821 -14.03 -12.59 -37.87
CA PRO A 821 -14.72 -12.22 -36.64
C PRO A 821 -14.13 -10.93 -36.05
N LEU A 822 -14.91 -9.84 -36.09
CA LEU A 822 -14.67 -8.62 -35.30
C LEU A 822 -15.61 -8.65 -34.10
N SER A 823 -15.07 -8.92 -32.91
CA SER A 823 -15.78 -8.75 -31.65
C SER A 823 -15.82 -7.26 -31.27
N SER A 824 -16.79 -6.54 -31.81
CA SER A 824 -17.18 -5.21 -31.33
C SER A 824 -18.51 -5.34 -30.58
N ASN A 825 -18.47 -5.25 -29.25
CA ASN A 825 -19.67 -5.04 -28.45
C ASN A 825 -20.21 -3.65 -28.77
N VAL A 826 -21.37 -3.59 -29.43
CA VAL A 826 -22.12 -2.34 -29.61
C VAL A 826 -22.83 -2.04 -28.30
N THR A 827 -22.37 -1.01 -27.58
CA THR A 827 -23.08 -0.49 -26.41
C THR A 827 -24.27 0.33 -26.89
N VAL A 828 -25.47 -0.20 -26.74
CA VAL A 828 -26.72 0.54 -26.98
C VAL A 828 -27.02 1.35 -25.73
N TRP A 829 -26.90 2.68 -25.81
CA TRP A 829 -27.39 3.58 -24.77
C TRP A 829 -28.91 3.68 -24.88
N VAL A 830 -29.63 2.96 -24.03
CA VAL A 830 -31.07 3.16 -23.85
C VAL A 830 -31.23 4.32 -22.87
N PHE A 831 -31.46 5.53 -23.40
CA PHE A 831 -31.93 6.65 -22.58
C PHE A 831 -33.40 6.42 -22.30
N VAL A 832 -33.72 5.84 -21.14
CA VAL A 832 -35.08 5.91 -20.61
C VAL A 832 -35.28 7.35 -20.16
N LEU A 833 -36.07 8.10 -20.93
CA LEU A 833 -36.50 9.44 -20.52
C LEU A 833 -37.49 9.27 -19.37
N ASP A 834 -37.12 9.77 -18.20
CA ASP A 834 -37.95 9.80 -17.00
C ASP A 834 -39.05 10.86 -17.14
N TRP A 835 -40.31 10.48 -16.90
CA TRP A 835 -41.47 11.37 -16.93
C TRP A 835 -41.87 11.72 -15.51
N ASN A 836 -42.25 12.98 -15.24
CA ASN A 836 -42.66 13.43 -13.91
C ASN A 836 -44.08 12.92 -13.57
N ASP A 837 -44.21 11.64 -13.25
CA ASP A 837 -45.48 10.97 -12.97
C ASP A 837 -45.68 10.60 -11.50
N ASN A 838 -44.65 10.77 -10.66
CA ASN A 838 -44.74 10.59 -9.22
C ASN A 838 -44.78 11.95 -8.50
N SER A 839 -45.71 12.09 -7.56
CA SER A 839 -45.81 13.31 -6.75
C SER A 839 -44.97 13.19 -5.47
N PRO A 840 -44.39 14.30 -4.95
CA PRO A 840 -43.59 14.27 -3.74
C PRO A 840 -44.34 13.67 -2.53
N ARG A 841 -43.77 12.65 -1.90
CA ARG A 841 -44.32 12.00 -0.70
C ARG A 841 -43.62 12.49 0.57
N ILE A 842 -44.41 13.02 1.51
CA ILE A 842 -43.90 13.58 2.78
C ILE A 842 -43.63 12.43 3.76
N LEU A 843 -42.39 12.34 4.26
CA LEU A 843 -41.94 11.35 5.24
C LEU A 843 -41.99 11.89 6.67
N TYR A 844 -41.70 13.18 6.85
CA TYR A 844 -41.72 13.82 8.17
C TYR A 844 -42.29 15.25 8.08
N PRO A 845 -43.13 15.67 9.04
CA PRO A 845 -43.64 14.88 10.17
C PRO A 845 -44.70 13.85 9.76
N SER A 846 -44.78 12.74 10.49
CA SER A 846 -45.75 11.67 10.20
C SER A 846 -47.18 12.15 10.46
N LYS A 847 -48.10 11.87 9.53
CA LYS A 847 -49.53 12.15 9.74
C LYS A 847 -50.04 11.27 10.90
N GLY A 848 -50.79 11.85 11.84
CA GLY A 848 -51.47 11.08 12.89
C GLY A 848 -52.48 10.09 12.30
N ALA A 849 -52.84 9.03 13.06
CA ALA A 849 -53.71 7.94 12.61
C ALA A 849 -55.07 8.40 12.03
N ASP A 850 -55.54 9.59 12.42
CA ASP A 850 -56.82 10.17 12.01
C ASP A 850 -56.68 11.24 10.90
N GLY A 851 -55.50 11.39 10.29
CA GLY A 851 -55.22 12.43 9.29
C GLY A 851 -55.06 13.85 9.86
N SER A 852 -54.95 13.97 11.18
CA SER A 852 -54.78 15.24 11.90
C SER A 852 -53.36 15.80 11.78
N ALA A 853 -53.25 17.13 11.81
CA ALA A 853 -52.02 17.89 11.67
C ALA A 853 -51.01 17.58 12.80
N SER A 854 -49.74 17.43 12.46
CA SER A 854 -48.67 17.15 13.42
C SER A 854 -48.44 18.35 14.35
N PHE A 855 -48.30 18.09 15.65
CA PHE A 855 -47.99 19.09 16.64
C PHE A 855 -46.50 19.13 16.95
N GLU A 856 -45.91 20.32 16.95
CA GLU A 856 -44.52 20.56 17.35
C GLU A 856 -44.51 21.65 18.44
N MET A 857 -43.74 21.43 19.50
CA MET A 857 -43.62 22.37 20.61
C MET A 857 -42.42 23.27 20.40
N VAL A 858 -42.59 24.58 20.56
CA VAL A 858 -41.50 25.56 20.45
C VAL A 858 -41.35 26.32 21.77
N PRO A 859 -40.13 26.48 22.32
CA PRO A 859 -39.94 27.22 23.57
C PRO A 859 -40.37 28.69 23.46
N ASN A 860 -41.05 29.22 24.48
CA ASN A 860 -41.46 30.63 24.55
C ASN A 860 -40.28 31.63 24.44
N ALA A 861 -39.07 31.20 24.82
CA ALA A 861 -37.85 31.99 24.76
C ALA A 861 -37.02 31.79 23.47
N ALA A 862 -37.61 31.22 22.41
CA ALA A 862 -36.89 30.96 21.16
C ALA A 862 -36.37 32.26 20.50
N GLU A 863 -35.06 32.31 20.27
CA GLU A 863 -34.39 33.42 19.59
C GLU A 863 -34.62 33.39 18.06
N SER A 864 -34.26 34.45 17.35
CA SER A 864 -34.27 34.47 15.88
C SER A 864 -33.30 33.41 15.33
N GLY A 865 -33.76 32.59 14.38
CA GLY A 865 -32.98 31.52 13.75
C GLY A 865 -33.09 30.16 14.44
N TYR A 866 -33.91 30.03 15.50
CA TYR A 866 -34.18 28.78 16.18
C TYR A 866 -34.83 27.76 15.22
N LEU A 867 -34.25 26.55 15.14
CA LEU A 867 -34.78 25.47 14.32
C LEU A 867 -36.00 24.85 15.00
N VAL A 868 -37.17 25.05 14.40
CA VAL A 868 -38.46 24.55 14.91
C VAL A 868 -38.63 23.09 14.55
N THR A 869 -38.55 22.77 13.26
CA THR A 869 -38.69 21.41 12.73
C THR A 869 -38.18 21.38 11.29
N LYS A 870 -38.10 20.19 10.68
CA LYS A 870 -37.65 20.02 9.30
C LYS A 870 -38.64 19.15 8.53
N VAL A 871 -39.21 19.67 7.45
CA VAL A 871 -40.08 18.89 6.57
C VAL A 871 -39.22 18.05 5.64
N VAL A 872 -39.46 16.74 5.60
CA VAL A 872 -38.74 15.80 4.74
C VAL A 872 -39.74 15.13 3.80
N ALA A 873 -39.43 15.16 2.51
CA ALA A 873 -40.21 14.50 1.47
C ALA A 873 -39.26 13.80 0.49
N VAL A 874 -39.79 12.80 -0.21
CA VAL A 874 -39.08 12.06 -1.26
C VAL A 874 -39.95 12.02 -2.51
N ASP A 875 -39.31 12.08 -3.66
CA ASP A 875 -39.95 11.81 -4.94
C ASP A 875 -39.37 10.53 -5.54
N ALA A 876 -40.19 9.75 -6.24
CA ALA A 876 -39.76 8.49 -6.86
C ALA A 876 -39.20 8.69 -8.27
N ASP A 877 -39.37 9.89 -8.84
CA ASP A 877 -38.80 10.27 -10.14
C ASP A 877 -37.28 10.48 -10.06
N SER A 878 -36.63 10.83 -11.18
CA SER A 878 -35.18 10.99 -11.29
C SER A 878 -34.77 12.39 -11.77
N GLY A 879 -33.63 12.87 -11.27
CA GLY A 879 -33.06 14.14 -11.72
C GLY A 879 -33.94 15.36 -11.40
N HIS A 880 -34.26 16.18 -12.41
CA HIS A 880 -35.04 17.40 -12.23
C HIS A 880 -36.50 17.13 -11.79
N ASN A 881 -37.05 15.98 -12.17
CA ASN A 881 -38.39 15.53 -11.80
C ASN A 881 -38.48 15.18 -10.30
N ALA A 882 -37.38 14.78 -9.66
CA ALA A 882 -37.34 14.55 -8.21
C ALA A 882 -36.72 15.69 -7.39
N TRP A 883 -36.41 16.83 -8.02
CA TRP A 883 -35.81 17.96 -7.31
C TRP A 883 -36.87 18.74 -6.53
N LEU A 884 -36.83 18.65 -5.20
CA LEU A 884 -37.83 19.23 -4.32
C LEU A 884 -37.55 20.68 -3.92
N SER A 885 -38.59 21.52 -3.92
CA SER A 885 -38.60 22.85 -3.32
C SER A 885 -39.69 22.99 -2.26
N PHE A 886 -39.37 23.70 -1.18
CA PHE A 886 -40.24 23.88 -0.02
C PHE A 886 -40.67 25.34 0.11
N HIS A 887 -41.97 25.57 0.21
CA HIS A 887 -42.56 26.91 0.30
C HIS A 887 -43.58 27.00 1.41
N LEU A 888 -43.55 28.09 2.18
CA LEU A 888 -44.56 28.38 3.18
C LEU A 888 -45.76 29.05 2.50
N LEU A 889 -46.87 28.31 2.33
CA LEU A 889 -48.09 28.80 1.69
C LEU A 889 -48.93 29.67 2.62
N GLN A 890 -49.08 29.24 3.87
CA GLN A 890 -49.90 29.93 4.86
C GLN A 890 -49.24 29.83 6.22
N ALA A 891 -49.25 30.93 6.96
CA ALA A 891 -48.81 30.97 8.35
C ALA A 891 -49.75 31.90 9.13
N THR A 892 -50.11 31.51 10.36
CA THR A 892 -50.89 32.38 11.26
C THR A 892 -50.23 33.76 11.43
N GLU A 893 -48.90 33.81 11.46
CA GLU A 893 -48.12 35.05 11.32
C GLU A 893 -47.01 34.87 10.26
N PRO A 894 -47.16 35.46 9.06
CA PRO A 894 -46.24 35.22 7.94
C PRO A 894 -44.83 35.80 8.13
N ALA A 895 -44.64 36.69 9.11
CA ALA A 895 -43.34 37.28 9.41
C ALA A 895 -42.60 36.60 10.57
N LEU A 896 -43.13 35.50 11.13
CA LEU A 896 -42.57 34.83 12.32
C LEU A 896 -41.72 33.59 12.01
N PHE A 897 -41.93 32.95 10.85
CA PHE A 897 -41.21 31.75 10.44
C PHE A 897 -40.68 31.88 9.02
N ASN A 898 -39.51 31.32 8.78
CA ASN A 898 -38.92 31.17 7.45
C ASN A 898 -38.63 29.70 7.17
N ILE A 899 -38.79 29.27 5.92
CA ILE A 899 -38.47 27.92 5.47
C ILE A 899 -37.31 27.94 4.48
N GLY A 900 -36.34 27.05 4.68
CA GLY A 900 -35.26 26.85 3.72
C GLY A 900 -35.78 26.21 2.44
N PRO A 901 -35.65 26.86 1.25
CA PRO A 901 -36.31 26.43 0.02
C PRO A 901 -35.85 25.08 -0.53
N HIS A 902 -34.68 24.60 -0.11
CA HIS A 902 -34.12 23.30 -0.52
C HIS A 902 -33.81 22.37 0.66
N THR A 903 -33.89 22.88 1.89
CA THR A 903 -33.58 22.10 3.10
C THR A 903 -34.83 21.65 3.83
N GLY A 904 -35.97 22.33 3.65
CA GLY A 904 -37.20 22.05 4.38
C GLY A 904 -37.15 22.44 5.86
N GLU A 905 -36.07 23.09 6.32
CA GLU A 905 -35.92 23.55 7.70
C GLU A 905 -36.78 24.78 7.97
N ILE A 906 -37.63 24.72 8.99
CA ILE A 906 -38.44 25.84 9.45
C ILE A 906 -37.75 26.47 10.66
N ARG A 907 -37.43 27.75 10.55
CA ARG A 907 -36.77 28.52 11.60
C ARG A 907 -37.59 29.74 11.98
N THR A 908 -37.50 30.16 13.24
CA THR A 908 -38.05 31.46 13.68
C THR A 908 -37.30 32.59 12.96
N SER A 909 -38.02 33.59 12.44
CA SER A 909 -37.40 34.74 11.77
C SER A 909 -37.05 35.87 12.75
N ARG A 910 -37.75 35.96 13.88
CA ARG A 910 -37.55 36.95 14.94
C ARG A 910 -37.86 36.34 16.31
N VAL A 911 -37.42 37.01 17.38
CA VAL A 911 -37.76 36.65 18.76
C VAL A 911 -39.28 36.80 18.99
N LEU A 912 -39.85 35.89 19.76
CA LEU A 912 -41.26 35.88 20.15
C LEU A 912 -41.55 37.05 21.09
N LEU A 913 -42.63 37.78 20.82
CA LEU A 913 -43.13 38.88 21.65
C LEU A 913 -44.38 38.41 22.41
N GLU A 914 -44.66 39.00 23.57
CA GLU A 914 -45.83 38.71 24.43
C GLU A 914 -47.20 38.85 23.72
N LYS A 915 -47.23 39.47 22.54
CA LYS A 915 -48.41 39.66 21.68
C LYS A 915 -48.60 38.60 20.60
N ASP A 916 -47.58 37.77 20.35
CA ASP A 916 -47.60 36.74 19.31
C ASP A 916 -48.49 35.57 19.81
N ALA A 917 -49.23 34.92 18.92
CA ALA A 917 -50.23 33.93 19.31
C ALA A 917 -49.60 32.67 19.95
N VAL A 918 -50.24 32.07 20.95
CA VAL A 918 -49.74 30.84 21.61
C VAL A 918 -49.77 29.64 20.66
N LYS A 919 -50.63 29.66 19.63
CA LYS A 919 -50.75 28.62 18.60
C LYS A 919 -50.55 29.19 17.20
N HIS A 920 -49.72 28.54 16.41
CA HIS A 920 -49.52 28.87 14.99
C HIS A 920 -49.79 27.67 14.10
N LYS A 921 -50.46 27.92 12.98
CA LYS A 921 -50.72 26.93 11.93
C LYS A 921 -49.90 27.31 10.71
N LEU A 922 -49.04 26.40 10.25
CA LEU A 922 -48.23 26.55 9.06
C LEU A 922 -48.68 25.54 8.00
N VAL A 923 -48.83 25.98 6.76
CA VAL A 923 -49.06 25.10 5.61
C VAL A 923 -47.85 25.18 4.70
N VAL A 924 -47.15 24.07 4.56
CA VAL A 924 -45.95 23.95 3.73
C VAL A 924 -46.30 23.19 2.46
N LEU A 925 -45.89 23.74 1.33
CA LEU A 925 -46.00 23.16 0.00
C LEU A 925 -44.64 22.64 -0.44
N ILE A 926 -44.60 21.37 -0.80
CA ILE A 926 -43.47 20.72 -1.45
C ILE A 926 -43.83 20.61 -2.92
N LYS A 927 -42.96 21.09 -3.80
CA LYS A 927 -43.10 20.94 -5.26
C LYS A 927 -41.89 20.22 -5.79
N ASP A 928 -42.08 19.36 -6.78
CA ASP A 928 -41.00 19.00 -7.68
C ASP A 928 -40.75 20.11 -8.72
N ASN A 929 -39.64 20.01 -9.45
CA ASN A 929 -39.30 20.88 -10.57
C ASN A 929 -39.54 20.21 -11.94
N GLY A 930 -40.34 19.14 -11.99
CA GLY A 930 -40.68 18.44 -13.22
C GLY A 930 -41.75 19.18 -14.05
N THR A 931 -42.01 18.68 -15.27
CA THR A 931 -43.08 19.20 -16.15
C THR A 931 -44.06 18.08 -16.53
N PRO A 932 -45.32 18.10 -16.06
CA PRO A 932 -45.94 19.11 -15.19
C PRO A 932 -45.46 19.00 -13.74
N SER A 933 -45.32 20.14 -13.04
CA SER A 933 -44.86 20.15 -11.64
C SER A 933 -45.94 19.59 -10.71
N LEU A 934 -45.61 18.52 -9.97
CA LEU A 934 -46.49 17.91 -8.98
C LEU A 934 -46.12 18.42 -7.59
N SER A 935 -47.09 18.38 -6.67
CA SER A 935 -46.93 19.01 -5.37
C SER A 935 -47.73 18.33 -4.27
N ALA A 936 -47.20 18.39 -3.05
CA ALA A 936 -47.84 17.91 -1.84
C ALA A 936 -47.83 18.98 -0.75
N THR A 937 -48.85 19.00 0.10
CA THR A 937 -48.96 19.97 1.20
C THR A 937 -49.03 19.27 2.55
N VAL A 938 -48.32 19.81 3.54
CA VAL A 938 -48.44 19.41 4.96
C VAL A 938 -48.85 20.60 5.82
N THR A 939 -49.69 20.33 6.81
CA THR A 939 -50.11 21.32 7.81
C THR A 939 -49.46 21.00 9.15
N LEU A 940 -48.79 21.98 9.75
CA LEU A 940 -48.11 21.90 11.04
C LEU A 940 -48.84 22.80 12.04
N ASN A 941 -49.13 22.28 13.23
CA ASN A 941 -49.65 23.07 14.35
C ASN A 941 -48.53 23.25 15.38
N LEU A 942 -48.07 24.47 15.56
CA LEU A 942 -47.04 24.83 16.53
C LEU A 942 -47.70 25.38 17.80
N VAL A 943 -47.24 24.91 18.96
CA VAL A 943 -47.66 25.42 20.27
C VAL A 943 -46.44 25.96 21.00
N PHE A 944 -46.53 27.20 21.45
CA PHE A 944 -45.48 27.83 22.25
C PHE A 944 -45.71 27.57 23.74
N ALA A 945 -44.76 26.90 24.39
CA ALA A 945 -44.81 26.57 25.81
C ALA A 945 -43.40 26.41 26.38
N GLU A 946 -43.20 26.59 27.70
CA GLU A 946 -41.87 26.33 28.31
C GLU A 946 -41.65 24.84 28.61
N ASN A 947 -42.72 24.10 28.88
CA ASN A 947 -42.66 22.67 29.17
C ASN A 947 -43.87 21.91 28.62
N PHE A 948 -43.74 20.59 28.52
CA PHE A 948 -44.78 19.71 27.97
C PHE A 948 -46.07 19.72 28.80
N GLN A 949 -46.01 20.00 30.10
CA GLN A 949 -47.17 20.09 30.99
C GLN A 949 -48.06 21.31 30.70
N GLU A 950 -47.47 22.42 30.26
CA GLU A 950 -48.19 23.61 29.77
C GLU A 950 -48.82 23.39 28.38
N ALA A 951 -48.23 22.55 27.54
CA ALA A 951 -48.74 22.27 26.19
C ALA A 951 -49.94 21.29 26.17
N LEU A 952 -50.05 20.41 27.17
CA LEU A 952 -51.07 19.34 27.24
C LEU A 952 -52.55 19.82 27.19
N PRO A 953 -52.96 20.89 27.91
CA PRO A 953 -54.33 21.41 27.83
C PRO A 953 -54.63 22.06 26.46
N GLU A 954 -53.61 22.63 25.82
CA GLU A 954 -53.71 23.32 24.54
C GLU A 954 -53.79 22.32 23.37
N MET A 955 -53.13 21.16 23.47
CA MET A 955 -53.15 20.09 22.45
C MET A 955 -54.42 19.23 22.47
N SER A 956 -55.17 19.22 23.58
CA SER A 956 -56.35 18.34 23.78
C SER A 956 -57.71 18.96 23.42
N ASN A 957 -57.76 20.25 23.03
CA ASN A 957 -59.00 20.94 22.68
C ASN A 957 -59.24 21.01 21.16
N GLN A 958 -59.83 19.96 20.58
CA GLN A 958 -60.71 20.06 19.40
C GLN A 958 -61.59 18.80 19.24
N SER A 959 -62.70 18.76 19.97
CA SER A 959 -63.93 18.09 19.51
C SER A 959 -65.16 18.82 20.08
N SER A 960 -65.50 19.97 19.49
CA SER A 960 -66.78 20.63 19.77
C SER A 960 -67.15 21.57 18.62
N ASP A 961 -67.87 21.03 17.64
CA ASP A 961 -68.84 21.79 16.85
C ASP A 961 -69.73 20.79 16.10
N LEU A 962 -70.88 20.45 16.69
CA LEU A 962 -72.14 20.18 15.99
C LEU A 962 -73.28 20.07 17.00
N ASP A 963 -74.34 20.79 16.67
CA ASP A 963 -75.38 21.31 17.54
C ASP A 963 -76.57 20.34 17.70
N HIS A 964 -77.29 20.49 18.82
CA HIS A 964 -78.70 20.16 19.06
C HIS A 964 -79.29 18.73 18.84
N GLN A 965 -79.61 17.99 19.94
CA GLN A 965 -80.99 17.83 20.49
C GLN A 965 -81.15 16.71 21.56
N SER A 966 -81.74 17.11 22.70
CA SER A 966 -82.70 16.37 23.54
C SER A 966 -82.26 15.38 24.66
N LYS A 967 -82.50 15.85 25.91
CA LYS A 967 -83.12 15.18 27.10
C LYS A 967 -82.39 14.02 27.85
N ILE A 968 -81.71 14.39 28.95
CA ILE A 968 -81.82 13.94 30.39
C ILE A 968 -82.64 12.65 30.69
N PRO A 969 -82.25 11.73 31.64
CA PRO A 969 -81.71 12.05 32.98
C PRO A 969 -80.54 11.25 33.57
N VAL A 970 -79.68 12.01 34.27
CA VAL A 970 -79.21 11.86 35.67
C VAL A 970 -79.50 10.53 36.38
N CYS A 971 -78.49 9.65 36.42
CA CYS A 971 -78.31 8.67 37.51
C CYS A 971 -76.90 8.04 37.50
N LEU A 972 -75.82 8.82 37.61
CA LEU A 972 -74.47 8.25 37.84
C LEU A 972 -73.42 9.24 38.38
N VAL A 973 -73.81 10.18 39.25
CA VAL A 973 -72.87 11.13 39.91
C VAL A 973 -72.87 10.98 41.44
N LEU A 974 -73.29 9.81 41.95
CA LEU A 974 -73.33 9.52 43.39
C LEU A 974 -72.50 8.29 43.82
N ALA A 975 -71.72 7.68 42.92
CA ALA A 975 -70.98 6.45 43.22
C ALA A 975 -69.45 6.59 43.37
N LEU A 976 -68.86 7.77 43.13
CA LEU A 976 -67.39 7.95 43.15
C LEU A 976 -66.86 8.91 44.23
N THR A 977 -67.71 9.34 45.17
CA THR A 977 -67.30 10.15 46.34
C THR A 977 -67.30 9.38 47.66
N LEU A 978 -67.44 8.04 47.62
CA LEU A 978 -67.51 7.19 48.82
C LEU A 978 -66.36 6.17 48.99
N ILE A 979 -65.35 6.15 48.11
CA ILE A 979 -64.20 5.22 48.22
C ILE A 979 -62.92 5.91 48.75
N SER A 980 -62.92 7.23 48.88
CA SER A 980 -61.79 8.01 49.40
C SER A 980 -61.84 8.31 50.91
N PHE A 981 -62.73 7.65 51.67
CA PHE A 981 -62.82 7.80 53.14
C PHE A 981 -62.57 6.51 53.95
N SER A 982 -62.25 5.38 53.30
CA SER A 982 -62.05 4.08 53.97
C SER A 982 -60.59 3.65 54.17
N PHE A 983 -59.60 4.42 53.72
CA PHE A 983 -58.17 4.08 53.89
C PHE A 983 -57.45 4.88 54.99
N LEU A 984 -58.12 5.80 55.69
CA LEU A 984 -57.50 6.62 56.73
C LEU A 984 -57.72 6.12 58.17
N LEU A 985 -58.40 4.97 58.36
CA LEU A 985 -58.73 4.44 59.70
C LEU A 985 -57.99 3.16 60.10
N THR A 986 -57.23 2.53 59.19
CA THR A 986 -56.50 1.28 59.48
C THR A 986 -55.06 1.48 59.96
N ASP A 987 -54.45 2.66 59.75
CA ASP A 987 -53.07 2.93 60.18
C ASP A 987 -52.93 3.55 61.59
N ILE A 988 -54.04 3.92 62.24
CA ILE A 988 -54.02 4.54 63.58
C ILE A 988 -54.25 3.49 64.69
N LEU A 989 -54.67 2.26 64.37
CA LEU A 989 -55.01 1.22 65.36
C LEU A 989 -54.02 0.04 65.45
N TRP A 990 -52.95 0.00 64.64
CA TRP A 990 -51.94 -1.07 64.73
C TRP A 990 -50.76 -0.77 65.68
N ASN A 991 -50.61 0.48 66.13
CA ASN A 991 -49.38 0.92 66.82
C ASN A 991 -49.53 1.17 68.32
N MET A 992 -50.35 0.35 69.01
CA MET A 992 -50.31 0.23 70.47
C MET A 992 -50.75 -1.18 70.89
N THR A 993 -49.82 -2.13 70.99
CA THR A 993 -49.84 -3.17 72.04
C THR A 993 -48.56 -4.03 72.02
N HIS A 994 -48.03 -4.25 73.23
CA HIS A 994 -47.04 -5.25 73.66
C HIS A 994 -45.52 -4.95 73.62
N VAL A 995 -45.09 -4.39 74.75
CA VAL A 995 -43.80 -4.59 75.43
C VAL A 995 -43.94 -5.78 76.42
N ILE A 996 -42.83 -6.49 76.68
CA ILE A 996 -42.38 -7.23 77.91
C ILE A 996 -41.79 -8.64 77.61
N PHE A 997 -40.47 -8.70 77.36
CA PHE A 997 -39.36 -9.39 78.09
C PHE A 997 -39.34 -10.94 78.40
N PRO A 998 -38.15 -11.55 78.72
CA PRO A 998 -37.48 -12.73 78.08
C PRO A 998 -37.40 -13.96 79.05
N PRO A 999 -36.38 -14.90 79.13
CA PRO A 999 -35.15 -15.24 78.34
C PRO A 999 -34.80 -16.76 78.17
N ASN A 1000 -33.60 -17.02 77.59
CA ASN A 1000 -32.57 -18.03 77.95
C ASN A 1000 -32.50 -19.48 77.37
N TYR A 1001 -31.31 -19.73 76.77
CA TYR A 1001 -30.34 -20.85 76.97
C TYR A 1001 -30.56 -22.29 76.44
N GLU A 1002 -29.53 -22.71 75.67
CA GLU A 1002 -28.70 -23.94 75.79
C GLU A 1002 -28.85 -25.20 74.89
N LYS A 1003 -27.72 -25.47 74.17
CA LYS A 1003 -26.89 -26.71 74.06
C LYS A 1003 -27.32 -27.95 73.25
N GLY A 1004 -26.41 -28.28 72.30
CA GLY A 1004 -25.69 -29.56 72.16
C GLY A 1004 -26.24 -30.56 71.14
N THR A 1005 -25.49 -31.37 70.38
CA THR A 1005 -24.04 -31.65 70.26
C THR A 1005 -23.82 -32.68 69.11
N LEU A 1006 -22.82 -32.45 68.23
CA LEU A 1006 -21.70 -33.33 67.72
C LEU A 1006 -21.94 -34.81 67.27
N PRO A 1007 -20.94 -35.55 66.69
CA PRO A 1007 -19.72 -35.20 65.90
C PRO A 1007 -19.41 -36.15 64.69
N CYS A 1008 -18.40 -35.78 63.88
CA CYS A 1008 -17.28 -36.61 63.30
C CYS A 1008 -16.61 -35.80 62.16
N SER A 1009 -15.32 -35.82 61.83
CA SER A 1009 -14.04 -36.24 62.42
C SER A 1009 -12.91 -35.85 61.43
N TYR A 1010 -11.67 -35.73 61.96
CA TYR A 1010 -10.34 -35.66 61.29
C TYR A 1010 -9.83 -34.35 60.63
N GLN A 1011 -8.52 -34.07 60.53
CA GLN A 1011 -7.37 -33.99 61.46
C GLN A 1011 -6.17 -33.45 60.63
N LEU A 1012 -5.44 -32.47 61.19
CA LEU A 1012 -4.03 -32.04 60.98
C LEU A 1012 -3.32 -32.19 59.61
N CYS A 1013 -2.60 -31.14 59.20
CA CYS A 1013 -1.12 -31.12 59.31
C CYS A 1013 -0.52 -29.71 59.29
N ILE A 1014 0.61 -29.59 60.00
CA ILE A 1014 1.35 -28.39 60.41
C ILE A 1014 2.73 -28.38 59.72
N SER A 1015 3.38 -27.20 59.73
CA SER A 1015 4.84 -26.92 59.69
C SER A 1015 5.38 -26.44 58.34
N SER A 1016 6.33 -25.51 58.23
CA SER A 1016 7.12 -24.73 59.21
C SER A 1016 7.98 -23.67 58.48
N GLU A 1017 8.16 -22.52 59.14
CA GLU A 1017 9.35 -21.64 59.22
C GLU A 1017 10.23 -21.29 57.98
N SER A 1018 10.46 -19.99 57.75
CA SER A 1018 11.72 -19.29 58.12
C SER A 1018 12.08 -18.06 57.23
N ARG A 1019 11.98 -16.87 57.84
CA ARG A 1019 12.92 -15.70 57.87
C ARG A 1019 13.70 -15.21 56.62
N LYS A 1020 13.55 -13.87 56.44
CA LYS A 1020 14.57 -12.79 56.25
C LYS A 1020 15.37 -12.79 54.93
N LYS A 1021 15.74 -11.68 54.28
CA LYS A 1021 15.94 -10.27 54.68
C LYS A 1021 16.24 -9.39 53.42
N ASN A 1022 15.96 -8.09 53.57
CA ASN A 1022 16.70 -6.90 53.06
C ASN A 1022 16.57 -6.40 51.60
N GLN A 1023 15.84 -5.27 51.48
CA GLN A 1023 16.29 -3.88 51.17
C GLN A 1023 17.39 -3.66 50.10
N VAL A 1024 17.15 -2.68 49.21
CA VAL A 1024 17.85 -1.36 49.12
C VAL A 1024 17.13 -0.43 48.11
N CYS A 1025 17.02 0.86 48.45
CA CYS A 1025 16.54 1.98 47.63
C CYS A 1025 17.57 2.46 46.60
N PHE A 1026 17.16 3.17 45.53
CA PHE A 1026 17.63 4.54 45.22
C PHE A 1026 16.88 5.18 44.01
N GLN A 1027 16.62 6.49 44.14
CA GLN A 1027 16.26 7.45 43.09
C GLN A 1027 17.36 7.59 42.01
N LYS A 1028 17.02 7.98 40.76
CA LYS A 1028 17.05 9.38 40.22
C LYS A 1028 17.15 9.42 38.68
N SER A 1029 16.28 10.24 38.07
CA SER A 1029 16.48 11.19 36.94
C SER A 1029 17.28 10.86 35.67
N HIS A 1030 16.62 11.14 34.53
CA HIS A 1030 17.08 11.72 33.26
C HIS A 1030 18.17 11.01 32.43
N PHE A 1031 17.75 10.49 31.27
CA PHE A 1031 18.01 11.14 29.97
C PHE A 1031 16.75 11.07 29.10
#